data_AF-J7I4B7-F1
#
_entry.id   AF-J7I4B7-F1
#
_cell.length_a   1.000
_cell.length_b   1.000
_cell.length_c   1.000
_cell.angle_alpha   90.00
_cell.angle_beta   90.00
_cell.angle_gamma   90.00
#
_symmetry.space_group_name_H-M   'P 1'
#
loop_
_entity.id
_entity.type
_entity.pdbx_description
1 polymer ?
#
loop_
_entity_poly.entity_id
_entity_poly.type
_entity_poly.pdbx_seq_one_letter_code
_entity_poly.pdbx_strand_id
1 'polypeptide(L)'
;MTKDLNTLVSELPEIYQTIFGHPEWDGDAARDCNQRLDLITEQYDNLSRALGRPLNVLDLGCAQGFFSLSLASKGATIVGIDFQQENINVCRALAEENPDFAAEFRVGRIEEVIAALEEGEFDLAIGLSVFHHIVHLHGIDEVKRLLSRLADVTQAVILELAVKEEPFYWGVSQPDDPRELIEQCAFYRLIGEFDTHLSPVPRPMYLVSNHRVLINDFNQPFQHWQNQPYAGAGLAHKRSRRYFFGEDYVCKFFYYDMPHGILTAEESQRNKYELHNEIKFLTQPPAGFDAPAVLAHGENAQSGWLVMEKLPGRLLSDMLAAGEEIDREKILGSLLRSLAALEKQGFWHDDVRPWNVMVDARQHARLIDFGSIVTTPQDCSWPTNLVQSFFVFVNELFAENKSWNGFWRSAPVHPFNLPQPWSNWLYAVWQEPVERWNFVLLLALFEKKAKLPSAEQQRGATEQWIIAQETVLLELQSRVRNESAGSEALRGQIHTLEQQMAQLQSAQDAFVEKAQQQVEVSHELTWLGENMEQLAALLQTAQAHAQADVQPELPPETAELLQRLEAANREIHHLSNENQQLRQEIEKIHRSRSWRMTKGYRYLGLQIHLLRQYGFVQRCKHFIKRVLRFVFSFMRKHPQVKHTAVNGLHKLGLYQPAYRLYRRMNPLPHSQYQADAQILSQTELQVMHPELLPPEVYEIYLKLTKNK
;
A
#
# COMPACT_ATOMS: atom_id res chain seq x y z
N MET A 1 13.00 -17.38 -67.14
CA MET A 1 13.00 -15.90 -67.17
C MET A 1 12.51 -15.46 -65.81
N THR A 2 13.43 -15.03 -64.95
CA THR A 2 13.05 -14.20 -63.79
C THR A 2 12.32 -12.98 -64.33
N LYS A 3 11.12 -12.69 -63.81
CA LYS A 3 10.40 -11.47 -64.18
C LYS A 3 11.25 -10.26 -63.76
N ASP A 4 11.20 -9.19 -64.55
CA ASP A 4 11.85 -7.92 -64.19
C ASP A 4 11.19 -7.33 -62.93
N LEU A 5 11.95 -6.63 -62.08
CA LEU A 5 11.47 -6.06 -60.83
C LEU A 5 10.25 -5.14 -61.06
N ASN A 6 10.30 -4.30 -62.10
CA ASN A 6 9.19 -3.43 -62.48
C ASN A 6 7.88 -4.20 -62.71
N THR A 7 7.98 -5.39 -63.30
CA THR A 7 6.81 -6.26 -63.53
C THR A 7 6.29 -6.83 -62.23
N LEU A 8 7.19 -7.30 -61.35
CA LEU A 8 6.82 -7.84 -60.04
C LEU A 8 6.16 -6.78 -59.14
N VAL A 9 6.72 -5.57 -59.10
CA VAL A 9 6.14 -4.44 -58.35
C VAL A 9 4.77 -4.07 -58.91
N SER A 10 4.58 -4.06 -60.24
CA SER A 10 3.28 -3.79 -60.84
C SER A 10 2.22 -4.87 -60.58
N GLU A 11 2.65 -6.09 -60.21
CA GLU A 11 1.79 -7.21 -59.86
C GLU A 11 1.41 -7.22 -58.37
N LEU A 12 2.02 -6.37 -57.53
CA LEU A 12 1.65 -6.25 -56.13
C LEU A 12 0.20 -5.77 -55.98
N PRO A 13 -0.61 -6.41 -55.11
CA PRO A 13 -1.96 -5.93 -54.80
C PRO A 13 -1.96 -4.52 -54.19
N GLU A 14 -0.93 -4.21 -53.42
CA GLU A 14 -0.72 -2.93 -52.76
C GLU A 14 0.78 -2.70 -52.51
N ILE A 15 1.30 -1.52 -52.84
CA ILE A 15 2.65 -1.10 -52.46
C ILE A 15 2.55 -0.55 -51.03
N TYR A 16 2.61 -1.45 -50.04
CA TYR A 16 2.44 -1.08 -48.63
C TYR A 16 3.66 -0.38 -48.03
N GLN A 17 4.86 -0.74 -48.50
CA GLN A 17 6.15 -0.24 -48.03
C GLN A 17 6.96 0.41 -49.16
N THR A 18 7.94 1.25 -48.80
CA THR A 18 9.04 1.62 -49.70
C THR A 18 9.71 0.38 -50.29
N ILE A 19 9.93 0.38 -51.61
CA ILE A 19 10.70 -0.67 -52.29
C ILE A 19 12.19 -0.42 -52.05
N PHE A 20 12.85 -1.33 -51.35
CA PHE A 20 14.22 -1.15 -50.88
C PHE A 20 15.19 -0.85 -52.04
N GLY A 21 15.91 0.27 -51.98
CA GLY A 21 16.87 0.66 -53.01
C GLY A 21 16.26 1.36 -54.24
N HIS A 22 14.93 1.48 -54.32
CA HIS A 22 14.20 1.98 -55.48
C HIS A 22 13.26 3.15 -55.11
N PRO A 23 13.80 4.37 -54.95
CA PRO A 23 13.03 5.54 -54.52
C PRO A 23 11.97 6.00 -55.55
N GLU A 24 12.00 5.48 -56.78
CA GLU A 24 11.00 5.75 -57.81
C GLU A 24 9.57 5.36 -57.38
N TRP A 25 9.41 4.44 -56.43
CA TRP A 25 8.10 4.02 -55.89
C TRP A 25 7.78 4.61 -54.51
N ASP A 26 8.63 5.47 -53.93
CA ASP A 26 8.39 6.05 -52.60
C ASP A 26 7.09 6.87 -52.53
N GLY A 27 6.71 7.52 -53.64
CA GLY A 27 5.46 8.28 -53.73
C GLY A 27 4.20 7.41 -53.83
N ASP A 28 4.36 6.13 -54.20
CA ASP A 28 3.26 5.16 -54.32
C ASP A 28 3.11 4.30 -53.05
N ALA A 29 4.11 4.32 -52.15
CA ALA A 29 4.11 3.57 -50.92
C ALA A 29 3.07 4.12 -49.92
N ALA A 30 2.24 3.23 -49.36
CA ALA A 30 1.17 3.62 -48.45
C ALA A 30 1.67 4.20 -47.11
N ARG A 31 2.86 3.79 -46.65
CA ARG A 31 3.43 4.25 -45.37
C ARG A 31 4.90 4.62 -45.50
N ASP A 32 5.28 5.76 -44.90
CA ASP A 32 6.68 6.08 -44.66
C ASP A 32 7.25 5.11 -43.61
N CYS A 33 8.16 4.24 -44.05
CA CYS A 33 8.75 3.22 -43.19
C CYS A 33 9.95 3.72 -42.37
N ASN A 34 10.50 4.90 -42.67
CA ASN A 34 11.79 5.34 -42.12
C ASN A 34 11.74 5.57 -40.61
N GLN A 35 10.68 6.20 -40.10
CA GLN A 35 10.54 6.45 -38.65
C GLN A 35 10.49 5.15 -37.84
N ARG A 36 9.81 4.12 -38.36
CA ARG A 36 9.74 2.80 -37.73
C ARG A 36 11.10 2.10 -37.82
N LEU A 37 11.78 2.21 -38.96
CA LEU A 37 13.09 1.63 -39.17
C LEU A 37 14.15 2.20 -38.22
N ASP A 38 14.12 3.50 -37.94
CA ASP A 38 15.05 4.14 -37.00
C ASP A 38 14.94 3.51 -35.59
N LEU A 39 13.72 3.32 -35.08
CA LEU A 39 13.51 2.67 -33.78
C LEU A 39 13.87 1.18 -33.80
N ILE A 40 13.53 0.46 -34.87
CA ILE A 40 13.86 -0.97 -35.00
C ILE A 40 15.38 -1.16 -35.05
N THR A 41 16.10 -0.32 -35.80
CA THR A 41 17.56 -0.40 -35.91
C THR A 41 18.27 -0.02 -34.60
N GLU A 42 17.73 0.94 -33.84
CA GLU A 42 18.21 1.25 -32.47
C GLU A 42 18.11 0.01 -31.57
N GLN A 43 16.95 -0.66 -31.56
CA GLN A 43 16.75 -1.85 -30.73
C GLN A 43 17.59 -3.05 -31.21
N TYR A 44 17.74 -3.22 -32.53
CA TYR A 44 18.66 -4.20 -33.12
C TYR A 44 20.09 -3.98 -32.64
N ASP A 45 20.60 -2.74 -32.71
CA ASP A 45 21.97 -2.41 -32.31
C ASP A 45 22.18 -2.62 -30.80
N ASN A 46 21.18 -2.29 -29.98
CA ASN A 46 21.23 -2.51 -28.54
C ASN A 46 21.27 -4.00 -28.19
N LEU A 47 20.44 -4.83 -28.83
CA LEU A 47 20.42 -6.28 -28.59
C LEU A 47 21.67 -6.96 -29.16
N SER A 48 22.11 -6.58 -30.37
CA SER A 48 23.34 -7.10 -30.99
C SER A 48 24.57 -6.81 -30.14
N ARG A 49 24.67 -5.58 -29.59
CA ARG A 49 25.75 -5.21 -28.66
C ARG A 49 25.72 -6.03 -27.38
N ALA A 50 24.54 -6.29 -26.83
CA ALA A 50 24.37 -7.08 -25.60
C ALA A 50 24.71 -8.57 -25.81
N LEU A 51 24.37 -9.14 -26.98
CA LEU A 51 24.69 -10.53 -27.33
C LEU A 51 26.10 -10.71 -27.91
N GLY A 52 26.76 -9.63 -28.31
CA GLY A 52 28.14 -9.64 -28.84
C GLY A 52 28.28 -10.21 -30.25
N ARG A 53 27.19 -10.27 -31.02
CA ARG A 53 27.16 -10.82 -32.39
C ARG A 53 26.01 -10.22 -33.24
N PRO A 54 26.05 -10.32 -34.57
CA PRO A 54 24.88 -10.08 -35.41
C PRO A 54 23.71 -11.01 -35.04
N LEU A 55 22.48 -10.59 -35.34
CA LEU A 55 21.27 -11.28 -34.91
C LEU A 55 20.62 -12.08 -36.04
N ASN A 56 19.98 -13.19 -35.66
CA ASN A 56 18.98 -13.84 -36.49
C ASN A 56 17.63 -13.17 -36.24
N VAL A 57 16.98 -12.68 -37.29
CA VAL A 57 15.71 -11.94 -37.19
C VAL A 57 14.62 -12.62 -38.01
N LEU A 58 13.44 -12.74 -37.41
CA LEU A 58 12.22 -13.20 -38.07
C LEU A 58 11.30 -12.01 -38.34
N ASP A 59 10.94 -11.78 -39.60
CA ASP A 59 10.01 -10.71 -40.01
C ASP A 59 8.65 -11.30 -40.39
N LEU A 60 7.67 -11.15 -39.49
CA LEU A 60 6.33 -11.72 -39.61
C LEU A 60 5.38 -10.73 -40.29
N GLY A 61 4.91 -11.06 -41.49
CA GLY A 61 4.15 -10.16 -42.35
C GLY A 61 5.08 -9.16 -43.04
N CYS A 62 6.14 -9.65 -43.67
CA CYS A 62 7.24 -8.82 -44.17
C CYS A 62 6.86 -7.94 -45.37
N ALA A 63 5.70 -8.16 -46.01
CA ALA A 63 5.21 -7.43 -47.18
C ALA A 63 6.28 -7.34 -48.29
N GLN A 64 6.76 -6.14 -48.65
CA GLN A 64 7.77 -5.95 -49.69
C GLN A 64 9.22 -6.02 -49.15
N GLY A 65 9.42 -6.45 -47.91
CA GLY A 65 10.72 -6.81 -47.35
C GLY A 65 11.59 -5.63 -46.92
N PHE A 66 11.03 -4.42 -46.82
CA PHE A 66 11.81 -3.21 -46.52
C PHE A 66 12.60 -3.30 -45.21
N PHE A 67 11.94 -3.72 -44.12
CA PHE A 67 12.58 -3.86 -42.80
C PHE A 67 13.60 -5.00 -42.79
N SER A 68 13.23 -6.14 -43.37
CA SER A 68 14.13 -7.30 -43.58
C SER A 68 15.43 -6.90 -44.27
N LEU A 69 15.34 -6.31 -45.47
CA LEU A 69 16.51 -5.94 -46.27
C LEU A 69 17.35 -4.83 -45.59
N SER A 70 16.69 -3.88 -44.93
CA SER A 70 17.37 -2.84 -44.17
C SER A 70 18.16 -3.41 -42.98
N LEU A 71 17.63 -4.41 -42.27
CA LEU A 71 18.37 -5.09 -41.20
C LEU A 71 19.46 -6.00 -41.74
N ALA A 72 19.23 -6.70 -42.87
CA ALA A 72 20.25 -7.50 -43.53
C ALA A 72 21.44 -6.63 -43.99
N SER A 73 21.18 -5.39 -44.42
CA SER A 73 22.24 -4.41 -44.74
C SER A 73 23.17 -4.07 -43.57
N LYS A 74 22.72 -4.30 -42.32
CA LYS A 74 23.49 -4.15 -41.09
C LYS A 74 24.12 -5.47 -40.61
N GLY A 75 24.10 -6.51 -41.45
CA GLY A 75 24.71 -7.82 -41.17
C GLY A 75 23.81 -8.82 -40.44
N ALA A 76 22.51 -8.55 -40.34
CA ALA A 76 21.56 -9.51 -39.77
C ALA A 76 21.31 -10.69 -40.72
N THR A 77 21.01 -11.86 -40.16
CA THR A 77 20.45 -13.00 -40.91
C THR A 77 18.94 -12.94 -40.78
N ILE A 78 18.21 -12.83 -41.88
CA ILE A 78 16.77 -12.57 -41.87
C ILE A 78 15.99 -13.71 -42.51
N VAL A 79 14.88 -14.10 -41.88
CA VAL A 79 13.82 -14.87 -42.53
C VAL A 79 12.54 -14.02 -42.54
N GLY A 80 12.08 -13.64 -43.73
CA GLY A 80 10.84 -12.90 -43.94
C GLY A 80 9.69 -13.80 -44.36
N ILE A 81 8.55 -13.67 -43.69
CA ILE A 81 7.34 -14.45 -43.91
C ILE A 81 6.20 -13.54 -44.35
N ASP A 82 5.56 -13.86 -45.47
CA ASP A 82 4.31 -13.26 -45.90
C ASP A 82 3.44 -14.32 -46.57
N PHE A 83 2.13 -14.24 -46.38
CA PHE A 83 1.19 -15.21 -46.96
C PHE A 83 0.86 -14.93 -48.45
N GLN A 84 1.19 -13.74 -48.98
CA GLN A 84 0.96 -13.39 -50.38
C GLN A 84 2.20 -13.73 -51.23
N GLN A 85 1.97 -14.41 -52.36
CA GLN A 85 3.03 -14.85 -53.25
C GLN A 85 3.72 -13.68 -53.94
N GLU A 86 2.95 -12.65 -54.28
CA GLU A 86 3.35 -11.43 -54.97
C GLU A 86 4.37 -10.64 -54.13
N ASN A 87 4.08 -10.46 -52.84
CA ASN A 87 4.97 -9.85 -51.85
C ASN A 87 6.33 -10.56 -51.80
N ILE A 88 6.32 -11.88 -51.61
CA ILE A 88 7.55 -12.68 -51.51
C ILE A 88 8.36 -12.69 -52.82
N ASN A 89 7.69 -12.64 -53.98
CA ASN A 89 8.40 -12.55 -55.26
C ASN A 89 9.21 -11.25 -55.37
N VAL A 90 8.63 -10.11 -54.95
CA VAL A 90 9.35 -8.83 -54.89
C VAL A 90 10.50 -8.90 -53.89
N CYS A 91 10.27 -9.40 -52.66
CA CYS A 91 11.33 -9.55 -51.66
C CYS A 91 12.53 -10.36 -52.16
N ARG A 92 12.29 -11.47 -52.86
CA ARG A 92 13.35 -12.31 -53.43
C ARG A 92 14.11 -11.60 -54.55
N ALA A 93 13.42 -10.86 -55.42
CA ALA A 93 14.07 -10.05 -56.45
C ALA A 93 14.98 -8.98 -55.84
N LEU A 94 14.51 -8.27 -54.80
CA LEU A 94 15.31 -7.28 -54.08
C LEU A 94 16.49 -7.91 -53.31
N ALA A 95 16.34 -9.14 -52.81
CA ALA A 95 17.44 -9.90 -52.20
C ALA A 95 18.49 -10.32 -53.24
N GLU A 96 18.07 -10.71 -54.45
CA GLU A 96 18.97 -11.05 -55.57
C GLU A 96 19.80 -9.85 -56.03
N GLU A 97 19.26 -8.63 -55.93
CA GLU A 97 19.98 -7.37 -56.19
C GLU A 97 21.03 -7.05 -55.12
N ASN A 98 20.89 -7.61 -53.92
CA ASN A 98 21.78 -7.40 -52.78
C ASN A 98 22.37 -8.74 -52.30
N PRO A 99 23.20 -9.43 -53.10
CA PRO A 99 23.62 -10.81 -52.86
C PRO A 99 24.45 -11.02 -51.59
N ASP A 100 25.03 -9.96 -51.03
CA ASP A 100 25.76 -9.99 -49.76
C ASP A 100 24.83 -10.04 -48.53
N PHE A 101 23.52 -9.83 -48.71
CA PHE A 101 22.55 -9.86 -47.64
C PHE A 101 22.11 -11.28 -47.35
N ALA A 102 22.23 -11.70 -46.08
CA ALA A 102 21.75 -13.01 -45.63
C ALA A 102 20.24 -12.98 -45.38
N ALA A 103 19.44 -12.85 -46.44
CA ALA A 103 17.99 -12.74 -46.38
C ALA A 103 17.28 -13.88 -47.12
N GLU A 104 16.43 -14.63 -46.42
CA GLU A 104 15.57 -15.65 -46.98
C GLU A 104 14.10 -15.24 -46.86
N PHE A 105 13.30 -15.45 -47.91
CA PHE A 105 11.88 -15.11 -47.92
C PHE A 105 11.02 -16.33 -48.25
N ARG A 106 9.99 -16.59 -47.45
CA ARG A 106 9.10 -17.75 -47.60
C ARG A 106 7.64 -17.32 -47.60
N VAL A 107 6.85 -17.99 -48.46
CA VAL A 107 5.39 -17.87 -48.41
C VAL A 107 4.89 -18.75 -47.27
N GLY A 108 4.13 -18.19 -46.33
CA GLY A 108 3.61 -18.93 -45.18
C GLY A 108 2.67 -18.13 -44.30
N ARG A 109 1.87 -18.84 -43.51
CA ARG A 109 1.01 -18.23 -42.49
C ARG A 109 1.79 -18.04 -41.18
N ILE A 110 1.60 -16.90 -40.52
CA ILE A 110 2.31 -16.55 -39.28
C ILE A 110 2.01 -17.56 -38.17
N GLU A 111 0.77 -18.01 -38.08
CA GLU A 111 0.30 -18.96 -37.06
C GLU A 111 1.08 -20.29 -37.16
N GLU A 112 1.27 -20.79 -38.38
CA GLU A 112 2.00 -22.03 -38.66
C GLU A 112 3.50 -21.88 -38.48
N VAL A 113 4.06 -20.72 -38.87
CA VAL A 113 5.48 -20.44 -38.66
C VAL A 113 5.78 -20.36 -37.17
N ILE A 114 5.02 -19.57 -36.40
CA ILE A 114 5.17 -19.51 -34.94
C ILE A 114 5.01 -20.92 -34.38
N ALA A 115 4.02 -21.70 -34.83
CA ALA A 115 3.81 -23.10 -34.45
C ALA A 115 5.09 -23.98 -34.62
N ALA A 116 5.90 -23.71 -35.64
CA ALA A 116 7.08 -24.51 -35.97
C ALA A 116 8.40 -24.02 -35.34
N LEU A 117 8.45 -22.82 -34.74
CA LEU A 117 9.70 -22.24 -34.21
C LEU A 117 10.34 -23.08 -33.10
N GLU A 118 11.66 -23.16 -33.14
CA GLU A 118 12.51 -23.72 -32.10
C GLU A 118 13.13 -22.61 -31.23
N GLU A 119 13.36 -22.90 -29.95
CA GLU A 119 14.00 -21.96 -29.03
C GLU A 119 15.44 -21.67 -29.46
N GLY A 120 15.79 -20.38 -29.61
CA GLY A 120 17.14 -19.94 -30.00
C GLY A 120 17.41 -19.95 -31.50
N GLU A 121 16.41 -20.30 -32.34
CA GLU A 121 16.50 -20.17 -33.81
C GLU A 121 16.66 -18.69 -34.22
N PHE A 122 15.84 -17.82 -33.62
CA PHE A 122 15.84 -16.37 -33.85
C PHE A 122 16.09 -15.61 -32.53
N ASP A 123 16.86 -14.53 -32.61
CA ASP A 123 17.08 -13.63 -31.48
C ASP A 123 15.99 -12.56 -31.39
N LEU A 124 15.57 -12.04 -32.54
CA LEU A 124 14.60 -10.95 -32.64
C LEU A 124 13.47 -11.36 -33.58
N ALA A 125 12.22 -11.15 -33.18
CA ALA A 125 11.08 -11.18 -34.09
C ALA A 125 10.48 -9.79 -34.24
N ILE A 126 10.10 -9.42 -35.47
CA ILE A 126 9.33 -8.21 -35.75
C ILE A 126 7.96 -8.58 -36.30
N GLY A 127 6.91 -7.94 -35.79
CA GLY A 127 5.52 -8.15 -36.18
C GLY A 127 4.79 -6.83 -36.27
N LEU A 128 4.90 -6.18 -37.42
CA LEU A 128 4.48 -4.79 -37.59
C LEU A 128 3.14 -4.71 -38.30
N SER A 129 2.11 -4.19 -37.63
CA SER A 129 0.78 -3.99 -38.22
C SER A 129 0.18 -5.26 -38.83
N VAL A 130 0.34 -6.42 -38.18
CA VAL A 130 -0.08 -7.72 -38.75
C VAL A 130 -1.02 -8.52 -37.86
N PHE A 131 -0.81 -8.51 -36.54
CA PHE A 131 -1.56 -9.37 -35.61
C PHE A 131 -3.06 -9.05 -35.54
N HIS A 132 -3.47 -7.83 -35.86
CA HIS A 132 -4.88 -7.43 -35.88
C HIS A 132 -5.73 -8.22 -36.90
N HIS A 133 -5.11 -8.68 -38.00
CA HIS A 133 -5.75 -9.60 -38.95
C HIS A 133 -5.95 -11.00 -38.34
N ILE A 134 -4.99 -11.48 -37.56
CA ILE A 134 -5.06 -12.78 -36.88
C ILE A 134 -6.09 -12.71 -35.75
N VAL A 135 -6.14 -11.61 -34.99
CA VAL A 135 -7.17 -11.37 -33.96
C VAL A 135 -8.56 -11.40 -34.60
N HIS A 136 -8.75 -10.75 -35.75
CA HIS A 136 -10.03 -10.72 -36.43
C HIS A 136 -10.50 -12.12 -36.90
N LEU A 137 -9.56 -13.01 -37.25
CA LEU A 137 -9.86 -14.36 -37.72
C LEU A 137 -9.99 -15.40 -36.59
N HIS A 138 -9.15 -15.32 -35.57
CA HIS A 138 -8.97 -16.38 -34.56
C HIS A 138 -9.29 -15.94 -33.12
N GLY A 139 -9.47 -14.64 -32.88
CA GLY A 139 -9.76 -14.07 -31.57
C GLY A 139 -8.53 -13.74 -30.73
N ILE A 140 -8.77 -12.99 -29.65
CA ILE A 140 -7.74 -12.41 -28.77
C ILE A 140 -6.92 -13.51 -28.07
N ASP A 141 -7.57 -14.53 -27.50
CA ASP A 141 -6.90 -15.56 -26.72
C ASP A 141 -5.88 -16.37 -27.53
N GLU A 142 -6.17 -16.64 -28.80
CA GLU A 142 -5.25 -17.36 -29.67
C GLU A 142 -4.01 -16.52 -29.98
N VAL A 143 -4.20 -15.24 -30.28
CA VAL A 143 -3.08 -14.32 -30.52
C VAL A 143 -2.23 -14.13 -29.26
N LYS A 144 -2.84 -14.08 -28.06
CA LYS A 144 -2.08 -14.07 -26.80
C LYS A 144 -1.16 -15.29 -26.69
N ARG A 145 -1.63 -16.49 -27.04
CA ARG A 145 -0.80 -17.72 -27.05
C ARG A 145 0.32 -17.66 -28.08
N LEU A 146 0.03 -17.21 -29.29
CA LEU A 146 1.03 -17.05 -30.36
C LEU A 146 2.13 -16.08 -29.94
N LEU A 147 1.76 -14.92 -29.38
CA LEU A 147 2.72 -13.91 -28.92
C LEU A 147 3.52 -14.36 -27.70
N SER A 148 2.91 -15.06 -26.75
CA SER A 148 3.65 -15.68 -25.64
C SER A 148 4.69 -16.66 -26.15
N ARG A 149 4.30 -17.56 -27.06
CA ARG A 149 5.23 -18.54 -27.63
C ARG A 149 6.34 -17.86 -28.44
N LEU A 150 6.01 -16.84 -29.22
CA LEU A 150 7.00 -16.04 -29.96
C LEU A 150 8.01 -15.39 -29.00
N ALA A 151 7.56 -14.85 -27.87
CA ALA A 151 8.43 -14.30 -26.84
C ALA A 151 9.24 -15.37 -26.07
N ASP A 152 8.73 -16.60 -25.95
CA ASP A 152 9.45 -17.73 -25.34
C ASP A 152 10.58 -18.24 -26.23
N VAL A 153 10.40 -18.29 -27.56
CA VAL A 153 11.41 -18.87 -28.48
C VAL A 153 12.44 -17.85 -28.99
N THR A 154 12.24 -16.56 -28.72
CA THR A 154 13.14 -15.45 -29.12
C THR A 154 13.67 -14.67 -27.92
N GLN A 155 14.71 -13.85 -28.10
CA GLN A 155 15.21 -12.97 -27.03
C GLN A 155 14.42 -11.66 -26.91
N ALA A 156 13.87 -11.17 -28.01
CA ALA A 156 13.06 -9.96 -28.05
C ALA A 156 12.03 -10.01 -29.20
N VAL A 157 10.89 -9.35 -29.00
CA VAL A 157 9.86 -9.17 -30.02
C VAL A 157 9.49 -7.69 -30.13
N ILE A 158 9.47 -7.13 -31.35
CA ILE A 158 8.99 -5.77 -31.62
C ILE A 158 7.65 -5.87 -32.34
N LEU A 159 6.62 -5.25 -31.79
CA LEU A 159 5.26 -5.30 -32.32
C LEU A 159 4.73 -3.90 -32.55
N GLU A 160 4.18 -3.63 -33.73
CA GLU A 160 3.32 -2.46 -33.96
C GLU A 160 1.87 -2.97 -33.99
N LEU A 161 1.06 -2.57 -33.02
CA LEU A 161 -0.28 -3.12 -32.83
C LEU A 161 -1.34 -2.12 -33.32
N ALA A 162 -2.27 -2.61 -34.15
CA ALA A 162 -3.45 -1.83 -34.52
C ALA A 162 -4.40 -1.73 -33.31
N VAL A 163 -5.18 -0.66 -33.25
CA VAL A 163 -6.06 -0.38 -32.11
C VAL A 163 -7.53 -0.37 -32.50
N LYS A 164 -8.41 -0.61 -31.53
CA LYS A 164 -9.86 -0.70 -31.72
C LYS A 164 -10.49 0.60 -32.23
N GLU A 165 -9.89 1.74 -31.90
CA GLU A 165 -10.33 3.09 -32.26
C GLU A 165 -10.13 3.42 -33.74
N GLU A 166 -9.38 2.61 -34.48
CA GLU A 166 -9.21 2.81 -35.92
C GLU A 166 -10.54 2.59 -36.67
N PRO A 167 -10.85 3.38 -37.72
CA PRO A 167 -12.17 3.43 -38.35
C PRO A 167 -12.41 2.30 -39.36
N PHE A 168 -11.92 1.08 -39.08
CA PHE A 168 -12.00 -0.08 -39.96
C PHE A 168 -12.91 -1.17 -39.41
N TYR A 169 -13.46 -1.98 -40.31
CA TYR A 169 -14.42 -3.04 -39.96
C TYR A 169 -13.85 -4.07 -38.96
N TRP A 170 -12.53 -4.31 -39.00
CA TRP A 170 -11.84 -5.24 -38.11
C TRP A 170 -11.54 -4.64 -36.72
N GLY A 171 -11.71 -3.32 -36.53
CA GLY A 171 -11.48 -2.63 -35.26
C GLY A 171 -12.38 -3.17 -34.15
N VAL A 172 -13.63 -3.52 -34.48
CA VAL A 172 -14.62 -4.09 -33.54
C VAL A 172 -14.18 -5.44 -32.95
N SER A 173 -13.27 -6.16 -33.62
CA SER A 173 -12.74 -7.45 -33.14
C SER A 173 -11.50 -7.30 -32.27
N GLN A 174 -10.89 -6.10 -32.20
CA GLN A 174 -9.69 -5.86 -31.42
C GLN A 174 -10.02 -5.76 -29.92
N PRO A 175 -9.05 -6.05 -29.03
CA PRO A 175 -9.20 -5.80 -27.59
C PRO A 175 -9.47 -4.31 -27.30
N ASP A 176 -9.96 -4.01 -26.09
CA ASP A 176 -10.16 -2.62 -25.66
C ASP A 176 -8.82 -1.88 -25.55
N ASP A 177 -7.74 -2.60 -25.23
CA ASP A 177 -6.37 -2.09 -25.22
C ASP A 177 -5.41 -3.06 -25.93
N PRO A 178 -4.52 -2.60 -26.84
CA PRO A 178 -3.56 -3.48 -27.51
C PRO A 178 -2.61 -4.21 -26.54
N ARG A 179 -2.40 -3.69 -25.32
CA ARG A 179 -1.57 -4.35 -24.28
C ARG A 179 -2.19 -5.66 -23.79
N GLU A 180 -3.49 -5.87 -23.95
CA GLU A 180 -4.14 -7.15 -23.64
C GLU A 180 -3.52 -8.32 -24.42
N LEU A 181 -2.91 -8.05 -25.59
CA LEU A 181 -2.24 -9.06 -26.40
C LEU A 181 -0.86 -9.48 -25.85
N ILE A 182 -0.25 -8.69 -24.97
CA ILE A 182 1.15 -8.84 -24.53
C ILE A 182 1.36 -8.81 -23.02
N GLU A 183 0.35 -8.43 -22.22
CA GLU A 183 0.48 -8.32 -20.77
C GLU A 183 0.85 -9.64 -20.08
N GLN A 184 0.59 -10.78 -20.71
CA GLN A 184 0.98 -12.10 -20.22
C GLN A 184 2.47 -12.39 -20.39
N CYS A 185 3.17 -11.69 -21.29
CA CYS A 185 4.61 -11.76 -21.43
C CYS A 185 5.29 -11.06 -20.24
N ALA A 186 6.53 -11.43 -19.92
CA ALA A 186 7.22 -10.99 -18.72
C ALA A 186 7.60 -9.50 -18.75
N PHE A 187 8.24 -9.05 -19.81
CA PHE A 187 8.68 -7.66 -20.01
C PHE A 187 7.96 -7.09 -21.23
N TYR A 188 7.40 -5.89 -21.10
CA TYR A 188 6.98 -5.09 -22.25
C TYR A 188 7.21 -3.60 -21.98
N ARG A 189 7.54 -2.84 -23.04
CA ARG A 189 7.77 -1.40 -22.96
C ARG A 189 7.32 -0.73 -24.26
N LEU A 190 6.55 0.35 -24.16
CA LEU A 190 6.28 1.21 -25.32
C LEU A 190 7.56 1.92 -25.73
N ILE A 191 7.95 1.76 -26.99
CA ILE A 191 9.15 2.38 -27.56
C ILE A 191 8.84 3.50 -28.56
N GLY A 192 7.62 3.53 -29.11
CA GLY A 192 7.16 4.60 -30.01
C GLY A 192 5.68 4.49 -30.34
N GLU A 193 5.14 5.53 -30.97
CA GLU A 193 3.79 5.58 -31.53
C GLU A 193 3.87 6.16 -32.94
N PHE A 194 3.16 5.56 -33.89
CA PHE A 194 3.28 5.92 -35.31
C PHE A 194 1.93 6.22 -35.93
N ASP A 195 1.88 7.28 -36.72
CA ASP A 195 0.74 7.54 -37.60
C ASP A 195 0.62 6.42 -38.65
N THR A 196 -0.61 6.13 -39.05
CA THR A 196 -0.93 5.12 -40.06
C THR A 196 -1.15 5.73 -41.44
N HIS A 197 -1.32 7.06 -41.55
CA HIS A 197 -1.90 7.78 -42.71
C HIS A 197 -3.36 7.41 -43.03
N LEU A 198 -3.86 6.34 -42.41
CA LEU A 198 -5.19 5.78 -42.58
C LEU A 198 -6.23 6.50 -41.72
N SER A 199 -5.83 6.96 -40.53
CA SER A 199 -6.67 7.67 -39.58
C SER A 199 -5.81 8.50 -38.62
N PRO A 200 -6.36 9.50 -37.91
CA PRO A 200 -5.61 10.26 -36.91
C PRO A 200 -5.24 9.44 -35.65
N VAL A 201 -5.63 8.17 -35.58
CA VAL A 201 -5.34 7.27 -34.46
C VAL A 201 -3.98 6.60 -34.69
N PRO A 202 -2.97 6.85 -33.83
CA PRO A 202 -1.66 6.24 -33.97
C PRO A 202 -1.66 4.78 -33.50
N ARG A 203 -0.69 4.00 -33.97
CA ARG A 203 -0.42 2.64 -33.52
C ARG A 203 0.77 2.61 -32.55
N PRO A 204 0.64 2.01 -31.37
CA PRO A 204 1.76 1.84 -30.45
C PRO A 204 2.71 0.74 -30.93
N MET A 205 4.02 0.99 -30.74
CA MET A 205 5.08 0.01 -30.94
C MET A 205 5.63 -0.43 -29.58
N TYR A 206 5.49 -1.73 -29.28
CA TYR A 206 5.95 -2.36 -28.06
C TYR A 206 7.19 -3.22 -28.30
N LEU A 207 8.12 -3.17 -27.34
CA LEU A 207 9.24 -4.10 -27.20
C LEU A 207 8.91 -5.09 -26.09
N VAL A 208 8.95 -6.39 -26.39
CA VAL A 208 8.50 -7.48 -25.52
C VAL A 208 9.62 -8.53 -25.35
N SER A 209 9.71 -9.15 -24.17
CA SER A 209 10.62 -10.28 -23.93
C SER A 209 10.14 -11.15 -22.77
N ASN A 210 10.36 -12.47 -22.86
CA ASN A 210 10.23 -13.39 -21.74
C ASN A 210 11.57 -13.74 -21.07
N HIS A 211 12.69 -13.19 -21.55
CA HIS A 211 14.04 -13.58 -21.12
C HIS A 211 14.91 -12.42 -20.67
N ARG A 212 14.63 -11.19 -21.11
CA ARG A 212 15.52 -10.04 -20.94
C ARG A 212 14.80 -8.79 -20.45
N VAL A 213 15.48 -8.03 -19.60
CA VAL A 213 15.13 -6.63 -19.35
C VAL A 213 15.67 -5.82 -20.53
N LEU A 214 14.79 -5.17 -21.29
CA LEU A 214 15.15 -4.44 -22.52
C LEU A 214 14.97 -2.92 -22.36
N ILE A 215 15.92 -2.31 -21.66
CA ILE A 215 16.04 -0.86 -21.49
C ILE A 215 17.24 -0.38 -22.33
N ASN A 216 17.15 0.82 -22.89
CA ASN A 216 18.17 1.34 -23.83
C ASN A 216 19.60 1.32 -23.26
N ASP A 217 19.77 1.64 -21.98
CA ASP A 217 21.05 1.64 -21.27
C ASP A 217 21.28 0.35 -20.44
N PHE A 218 20.31 -0.56 -20.40
CA PHE A 218 20.40 -1.81 -19.66
C PHE A 218 19.67 -2.96 -20.38
N ASN A 219 20.45 -3.82 -21.04
CA ASN A 219 19.96 -4.98 -21.77
C ASN A 219 20.61 -6.28 -21.24
N GLN A 220 19.96 -6.93 -20.28
CA GLN A 220 20.49 -8.13 -19.61
C GLN A 220 19.41 -9.21 -19.46
N PRO A 221 19.79 -10.51 -19.45
CA PRO A 221 18.85 -11.59 -19.17
C PRO A 221 18.42 -11.57 -17.71
N PHE A 222 17.21 -12.04 -17.42
CA PHE A 222 16.74 -12.32 -16.06
C PHE A 222 16.45 -13.82 -15.91
N GLN A 223 16.63 -14.38 -14.70
CA GLN A 223 16.34 -15.80 -14.45
C GLN A 223 14.89 -16.02 -14.02
N HIS A 224 14.30 -15.05 -13.33
CA HIS A 224 12.89 -15.08 -12.96
C HIS A 224 12.34 -13.65 -12.80
N TRP A 225 11.01 -13.55 -12.83
CA TRP A 225 10.30 -12.29 -12.61
C TRP A 225 9.01 -12.55 -11.82
N GLN A 226 8.42 -11.49 -11.28
CA GLN A 226 7.14 -11.56 -10.57
C GLN A 226 6.38 -10.23 -10.69
N ASN A 227 5.05 -10.29 -10.57
CA ASN A 227 4.15 -9.13 -10.62
C ASN A 227 3.59 -8.72 -9.24
N GLN A 228 4.19 -9.25 -8.18
CA GLN A 228 3.91 -8.91 -6.79
C GLN A 228 5.25 -8.78 -6.04
N PRO A 229 5.39 -7.85 -5.07
CA PRO A 229 6.68 -7.58 -4.43
C PRO A 229 7.19 -8.72 -3.55
N TYR A 230 6.30 -9.46 -2.90
CA TYR A 230 6.61 -10.57 -2.00
C TYR A 230 5.45 -11.57 -1.93
N ALA A 231 5.69 -12.75 -1.37
CA ALA A 231 4.66 -13.78 -1.19
C ALA A 231 3.54 -13.28 -0.26
N GLY A 232 2.29 -13.32 -0.73
CA GLY A 232 1.13 -12.89 0.06
C GLY A 232 0.83 -11.38 -0.01
N ALA A 233 1.52 -10.61 -0.85
CA ALA A 233 1.21 -9.19 -1.07
C ALA A 233 -0.18 -8.94 -1.69
N GLY A 234 -0.78 -9.97 -2.31
CA GLY A 234 -2.11 -9.88 -2.93
C GLY A 234 -2.13 -8.93 -4.14
N LEU A 235 -3.20 -8.14 -4.26
CA LEU A 235 -3.41 -7.20 -5.37
C LEU A 235 -3.18 -5.73 -4.95
N ALA A 236 -2.37 -5.48 -3.91
CA ALA A 236 -2.18 -4.15 -3.33
C ALA A 236 -1.80 -3.05 -4.35
N HIS A 237 -1.05 -3.42 -5.40
CA HIS A 237 -0.65 -2.51 -6.49
C HIS A 237 -1.32 -2.82 -7.82
N LYS A 238 -2.43 -3.57 -7.82
CA LYS A 238 -3.23 -3.92 -9.02
C LYS A 238 -2.38 -4.43 -10.21
N ARG A 239 -1.34 -5.23 -9.91
CA ARG A 239 -0.36 -5.76 -10.88
C ARG A 239 0.42 -4.72 -11.70
N SER A 240 0.40 -3.45 -11.30
CA SER A 240 1.11 -2.35 -11.98
C SER A 240 2.63 -2.33 -11.73
N ARG A 241 3.16 -3.24 -10.92
CA ARG A 241 4.59 -3.31 -10.57
C ARG A 241 5.15 -4.68 -10.93
N ARG A 242 6.23 -4.70 -11.71
CA ARG A 242 6.98 -5.92 -12.08
C ARG A 242 8.39 -5.85 -11.52
N TYR A 243 8.88 -7.01 -11.10
CA TYR A 243 10.20 -7.18 -10.51
C TYR A 243 10.93 -8.28 -11.29
N PHE A 244 12.08 -7.96 -11.86
CA PHE A 244 12.92 -8.90 -12.62
C PHE A 244 14.23 -9.13 -11.88
N PHE A 245 14.66 -10.39 -11.81
CA PHE A 245 15.83 -10.79 -11.05
C PHE A 245 16.87 -11.38 -11.98
N GLY A 246 18.00 -10.67 -12.11
CA GLY A 246 19.19 -11.13 -12.79
C GLY A 246 20.17 -11.84 -11.86
N GLU A 247 21.36 -12.11 -12.40
CA GLU A 247 22.46 -12.74 -11.66
C GLU A 247 22.97 -11.79 -10.56
N ASP A 248 23.20 -10.53 -10.93
CA ASP A 248 23.80 -9.47 -10.11
C ASP A 248 22.93 -8.20 -10.01
N TYR A 249 21.71 -8.21 -10.57
CA TYR A 249 20.80 -7.08 -10.55
C TYR A 249 19.35 -7.43 -10.17
N VAL A 250 18.60 -6.42 -9.72
CA VAL A 250 17.14 -6.43 -9.62
C VAL A 250 16.59 -5.21 -10.36
N CYS A 251 15.60 -5.43 -11.23
CA CYS A 251 14.90 -4.36 -11.96
C CYS A 251 13.48 -4.22 -11.42
N LYS A 252 13.15 -3.03 -10.90
CA LYS A 252 11.78 -2.59 -10.61
C LYS A 252 11.24 -1.89 -11.85
N PHE A 253 10.07 -2.30 -12.34
CA PHE A 253 9.39 -1.68 -13.48
C PHE A 253 7.95 -1.36 -13.09
N PHE A 254 7.64 -0.07 -12.95
CA PHE A 254 6.34 0.39 -12.48
C PHE A 254 5.59 1.05 -13.64
N TYR A 255 4.39 0.57 -13.91
CA TYR A 255 3.46 1.17 -14.86
C TYR A 255 2.72 2.33 -14.21
N TYR A 256 2.71 3.47 -14.88
CA TYR A 256 1.93 4.66 -14.55
C TYR A 256 0.56 4.63 -15.25
N ASP A 257 0.47 3.88 -16.33
CA ASP A 257 -0.77 3.62 -17.07
C ASP A 257 -0.97 2.11 -17.26
N MET A 258 -2.20 1.63 -17.11
CA MET A 258 -2.58 0.22 -17.17
C MET A 258 -3.83 0.04 -18.04
N PRO A 259 -3.97 -1.11 -18.73
CA PRO A 259 -5.19 -1.44 -19.48
C PRO A 259 -6.46 -1.30 -18.64
N HIS A 260 -7.58 -1.01 -19.30
CA HIS A 260 -8.93 -0.89 -18.71
C HIS A 260 -9.08 0.14 -17.58
N GLY A 261 -8.14 1.08 -17.43
CA GLY A 261 -8.22 2.11 -16.38
C GLY A 261 -8.20 1.55 -14.96
N ILE A 262 -7.56 0.39 -14.75
CA ILE A 262 -7.49 -0.30 -13.46
C ILE A 262 -6.84 0.58 -12.38
N LEU A 263 -5.85 1.38 -12.77
CA LEU A 263 -5.09 2.25 -11.89
C LEU A 263 -5.80 3.61 -11.74
N THR A 264 -6.11 3.99 -10.51
CA THR A 264 -6.63 5.34 -10.22
C THR A 264 -5.49 6.36 -10.37
N ALA A 265 -5.85 7.64 -10.55
CA ALA A 265 -4.87 8.72 -10.64
C ALA A 265 -3.96 8.79 -9.39
N GLU A 266 -4.51 8.49 -8.21
CA GLU A 266 -3.74 8.45 -6.96
C GLU A 266 -2.71 7.32 -6.95
N GLU A 267 -3.08 6.10 -7.38
CA GLU A 267 -2.18 4.96 -7.43
C GLU A 267 -1.09 5.13 -8.50
N SER A 268 -1.44 5.70 -9.66
CA SER A 268 -0.48 6.09 -10.70
C SER A 268 0.55 7.08 -10.16
N GLN A 269 0.08 8.14 -9.51
CA GLN A 269 0.95 9.14 -8.89
C GLN A 269 1.80 8.56 -7.76
N ARG A 270 1.28 7.59 -7.01
CA ARG A 270 2.01 6.89 -5.94
C ARG A 270 3.13 6.03 -6.51
N ASN A 271 2.88 5.26 -7.56
CA ASN A 271 3.93 4.52 -8.29
C ASN A 271 5.04 5.47 -8.78
N LYS A 272 4.66 6.61 -9.37
CA LYS A 272 5.61 7.61 -9.84
C LYS A 272 6.44 8.21 -8.70
N TYR A 273 5.77 8.58 -7.61
CA TYR A 273 6.41 9.16 -6.43
C TYR A 273 7.40 8.19 -5.78
N GLU A 274 6.99 6.95 -5.50
CA GLU A 274 7.83 5.96 -4.83
C GLU A 274 9.09 5.65 -5.64
N LEU A 275 8.95 5.41 -6.95
CA LEU A 275 10.09 5.12 -7.81
C LEU A 275 11.04 6.32 -7.92
N HIS A 276 10.50 7.54 -8.08
CA HIS A 276 11.32 8.75 -8.12
C HIS A 276 12.05 9.00 -6.79
N ASN A 277 11.37 8.77 -5.67
CA ASN A 277 11.94 8.93 -4.34
C ASN A 277 13.07 7.91 -4.09
N GLU A 278 12.88 6.66 -4.53
CA GLU A 278 13.90 5.62 -4.45
C GLU A 278 15.12 5.95 -5.30
N ILE A 279 14.94 6.36 -6.56
CA ILE A 279 16.03 6.81 -7.45
C ILE A 279 16.80 7.97 -6.80
N LYS A 280 16.07 8.97 -6.28
CA LYS A 280 16.69 10.14 -5.63
C LYS A 280 17.51 9.76 -4.40
N PHE A 281 17.01 8.85 -3.57
CA PHE A 281 17.72 8.39 -2.38
C PHE A 281 18.97 7.58 -2.75
N LEU A 282 18.87 6.64 -3.69
CA LEU A 282 19.97 5.74 -4.04
C LEU A 282 21.07 6.37 -4.89
N THR A 283 20.74 7.43 -5.65
CA THR A 283 21.76 8.21 -6.38
C THR A 283 22.57 9.12 -5.46
N GLN A 284 22.03 9.48 -4.28
CA GLN A 284 22.70 10.31 -3.27
C GLN A 284 22.47 9.79 -1.85
N PRO A 285 22.95 8.56 -1.52
CA PRO A 285 22.69 7.97 -0.21
C PRO A 285 23.45 8.74 0.88
N PRO A 286 22.91 8.79 2.11
CA PRO A 286 23.57 9.45 3.22
C PRO A 286 24.90 8.78 3.57
N ALA A 287 25.89 9.59 3.98
CA ALA A 287 27.22 9.10 4.33
C ALA A 287 27.16 8.05 5.45
N GLY A 288 27.82 6.91 5.24
CA GLY A 288 27.88 5.80 6.21
C GLY A 288 26.69 4.84 6.17
N PHE A 289 25.81 4.96 5.17
CA PHE A 289 24.74 4.01 4.90
C PHE A 289 25.08 3.14 3.69
N ASP A 290 25.04 1.82 3.86
CA ASP A 290 25.28 0.84 2.80
C ASP A 290 24.00 0.64 1.97
N ALA A 291 23.85 1.43 0.91
CA ALA A 291 22.75 1.35 -0.05
C ALA A 291 23.19 0.58 -1.32
N PRO A 292 22.28 -0.16 -1.98
CA PRO A 292 22.57 -0.79 -3.27
C PRO A 292 22.94 0.25 -4.32
N ALA A 293 23.92 -0.08 -5.18
CA ALA A 293 24.26 0.79 -6.29
C ALA A 293 23.14 0.83 -7.34
N VAL A 294 22.90 2.01 -7.92
CA VAL A 294 22.01 2.19 -9.09
C VAL A 294 22.79 1.82 -10.34
N LEU A 295 22.28 0.87 -11.12
CA LEU A 295 22.88 0.41 -12.37
C LEU A 295 22.29 1.13 -13.59
N ALA A 296 20.97 1.35 -13.59
CA ALA A 296 20.24 2.11 -14.60
C ALA A 296 18.92 2.62 -14.03
N HIS A 297 18.39 3.73 -14.55
CA HIS A 297 17.07 4.23 -14.16
C HIS A 297 16.50 5.13 -15.26
N GLY A 298 15.17 5.27 -15.31
CA GLY A 298 14.53 6.12 -16.29
C GLY A 298 13.01 6.10 -16.18
N GLU A 299 12.37 7.02 -16.91
CA GLU A 299 10.92 7.10 -17.02
C GLU A 299 10.50 7.53 -18.43
N ASN A 300 9.31 7.11 -18.83
CA ASN A 300 8.58 7.64 -19.97
C ASN A 300 7.15 7.99 -19.54
N ALA A 301 6.27 8.27 -20.49
CA ALA A 301 4.88 8.63 -20.19
C ALA A 301 4.08 7.49 -19.51
N GLN A 302 4.37 6.23 -19.86
CA GLN A 302 3.59 5.06 -19.42
C GLN A 302 4.20 4.31 -18.25
N SER A 303 5.51 4.39 -18.05
CA SER A 303 6.21 3.62 -17.02
C SER A 303 7.52 4.26 -16.56
N GLY A 304 8.00 3.79 -15.41
CA GLY A 304 9.36 4.05 -14.96
C GLY A 304 10.05 2.77 -14.53
N TRP A 305 11.38 2.80 -14.55
CA TRP A 305 12.22 1.67 -14.17
C TRP A 305 13.40 2.10 -13.30
N LEU A 306 13.83 1.18 -12.44
CA LEU A 306 15.02 1.29 -11.61
C LEU A 306 15.71 -0.07 -11.56
N VAL A 307 16.95 -0.11 -12.04
CA VAL A 307 17.83 -1.28 -11.99
C VAL A 307 18.89 -1.03 -10.94
N MET A 308 19.04 -1.96 -10.02
CA MET A 308 19.95 -1.86 -8.87
C MET A 308 20.77 -3.13 -8.73
N GLU A 309 21.88 -3.02 -8.00
CA GLU A 309 22.64 -4.18 -7.51
C GLU A 309 21.72 -5.17 -6.76
N LYS A 310 21.84 -6.45 -7.08
CA LYS A 310 21.17 -7.52 -6.33
C LYS A 310 21.91 -7.77 -5.02
N LEU A 311 21.32 -7.28 -3.95
CA LEU A 311 21.83 -7.54 -2.61
C LEU A 311 21.70 -9.05 -2.29
N PRO A 312 22.71 -9.69 -1.65
CA PRO A 312 22.63 -11.09 -1.24
C PRO A 312 21.65 -11.31 -0.08
N GLY A 313 21.02 -12.48 -0.04
CA GLY A 313 20.18 -12.91 1.07
C GLY A 313 18.80 -13.40 0.62
N ARG A 314 17.89 -13.53 1.60
CA ARG A 314 16.46 -13.84 1.41
C ARG A 314 15.61 -12.80 2.12
N LEU A 315 14.38 -12.61 1.67
CA LEU A 315 13.41 -11.76 2.37
C LEU A 315 13.06 -12.37 3.73
N LEU A 316 13.05 -11.55 4.78
CA LEU A 316 12.73 -11.98 6.13
C LEU A 316 11.30 -12.52 6.23
N SER A 317 10.35 -11.93 5.48
CA SER A 317 8.98 -12.45 5.37
C SER A 317 8.93 -13.90 4.90
N ASP A 318 9.73 -14.25 3.90
CA ASP A 318 9.74 -15.60 3.33
C ASP A 318 10.41 -16.59 4.29
N MET A 319 11.49 -16.17 4.95
CA MET A 319 12.15 -16.98 5.98
C MET A 319 11.21 -17.28 7.17
N LEU A 320 10.46 -16.27 7.63
CA LEU A 320 9.46 -16.44 8.70
C LEU A 320 8.32 -17.36 8.26
N ALA A 321 7.80 -17.18 7.04
CA ALA A 321 6.73 -18.01 6.50
C ALA A 321 7.16 -19.47 6.31
N ALA A 322 8.41 -19.71 5.91
CA ALA A 322 8.99 -21.04 5.77
C ALA A 322 9.42 -21.68 7.10
N GLY A 323 9.37 -20.93 8.21
CA GLY A 323 9.83 -21.41 9.53
C GLY A 323 11.34 -21.65 9.59
N GLU A 324 12.13 -20.91 8.82
CA GLU A 324 13.60 -21.00 8.86
C GLU A 324 14.15 -20.51 10.21
N GLU A 325 15.21 -21.14 10.70
CA GLU A 325 15.89 -20.66 11.91
C GLU A 325 16.61 -19.32 11.63
N ILE A 326 16.32 -18.32 12.47
CA ILE A 326 16.87 -16.96 12.33
C ILE A 326 17.53 -16.47 13.63
N ASP A 327 18.66 -15.77 13.50
CA ASP A 327 19.35 -15.12 14.62
C ASP A 327 18.76 -13.71 14.82
N ARG A 328 17.69 -13.67 15.62
CA ARG A 328 16.92 -12.44 15.90
C ARG A 328 17.77 -11.33 16.51
N GLU A 329 18.79 -11.67 17.28
CA GLU A 329 19.71 -10.71 17.91
C GLU A 329 20.56 -9.99 16.85
N LYS A 330 21.11 -10.74 15.88
CA LYS A 330 21.89 -10.15 14.78
C LYS A 330 21.04 -9.35 13.82
N ILE A 331 19.86 -9.87 13.45
CA ILE A 331 18.89 -9.18 12.59
C ILE A 331 18.51 -7.83 13.20
N LEU A 332 18.01 -7.82 14.44
CA LEU A 332 17.64 -6.58 15.12
C LEU A 332 18.83 -5.64 15.31
N GLY A 333 19.99 -6.17 15.70
CA GLY A 333 21.17 -5.35 15.92
C GLY A 333 21.68 -4.66 14.65
N SER A 334 21.71 -5.36 13.52
CA SER A 334 22.12 -4.79 12.23
C SER A 334 21.11 -3.77 11.71
N LEU A 335 19.82 -4.08 11.80
CA LEU A 335 18.74 -3.19 11.38
C LEU A 335 18.66 -1.92 12.24
N LEU A 336 18.78 -2.02 13.57
CA LEU A 336 18.78 -0.85 14.45
C LEU A 336 19.98 0.07 14.20
N ARG A 337 21.15 -0.49 13.88
CA ARG A 337 22.33 0.30 13.52
C ARG A 337 22.13 1.10 12.25
N SER A 338 21.49 0.52 11.22
CA SER A 338 21.20 1.21 9.97
C SER A 338 20.11 2.28 10.15
N LEU A 339 19.03 1.98 10.88
CA LEU A 339 17.96 2.94 11.20
C LEU A 339 18.47 4.12 12.03
N ALA A 340 19.30 3.87 13.05
CA ALA A 340 19.91 4.94 13.84
C ALA A 340 20.91 5.77 13.02
N ALA A 341 21.55 5.20 11.99
CA ALA A 341 22.42 5.94 11.08
C ALA A 341 21.61 6.84 10.14
N LEU A 342 20.49 6.35 9.58
CA LEU A 342 19.56 7.15 8.79
C LEU A 342 18.99 8.33 9.60
N GLU A 343 18.54 8.05 10.83
CA GLU A 343 17.95 9.07 11.71
C GLU A 343 18.93 10.20 12.01
N LYS A 344 20.22 9.88 12.24
CA LYS A 344 21.28 10.89 12.45
C LYS A 344 21.48 11.81 11.24
N GLN A 345 21.09 11.36 10.05
CA GLN A 345 21.18 12.11 8.80
C GLN A 345 19.85 12.76 8.41
N GLY A 346 18.82 12.67 9.27
CA GLY A 346 17.50 13.24 9.02
C GLY A 346 16.62 12.43 8.08
N PHE A 347 16.90 11.13 7.94
CA PHE A 347 16.09 10.18 7.16
C PHE A 347 15.45 9.14 8.06
N TRP A 348 14.25 8.72 7.68
CA TRP A 348 13.54 7.61 8.29
C TRP A 348 12.97 6.71 7.20
N HIS A 349 12.70 5.46 7.55
CA HIS A 349 12.00 4.51 6.68
C HIS A 349 10.59 4.32 7.25
N ASP A 350 9.56 4.63 6.48
CA ASP A 350 8.17 4.66 6.95
C ASP A 350 7.44 3.31 6.86
N ASP A 351 8.03 2.30 6.19
CA ASP A 351 7.48 0.94 6.09
C ASP A 351 8.45 -0.16 6.58
N VAL A 352 9.00 -0.04 7.79
CA VAL A 352 9.88 -1.09 8.36
C VAL A 352 9.03 -2.30 8.76
N ARG A 353 9.00 -3.31 7.89
CA ARG A 353 8.18 -4.54 7.99
C ARG A 353 8.97 -5.76 7.50
N PRO A 354 8.57 -7.01 7.79
CA PRO A 354 9.34 -8.19 7.40
C PRO A 354 9.58 -8.33 5.88
N TRP A 355 8.67 -7.83 5.04
CA TRP A 355 8.81 -7.86 3.58
C TRP A 355 9.83 -6.84 3.02
N ASN A 356 10.21 -5.82 3.80
CA ASN A 356 11.19 -4.80 3.42
C ASN A 356 12.57 -5.03 4.08
N VAL A 357 12.78 -6.23 4.65
CA VAL A 357 14.05 -6.61 5.28
C VAL A 357 14.61 -7.84 4.59
N MET A 358 15.87 -7.77 4.20
CA MET A 358 16.57 -8.88 3.59
C MET A 358 17.76 -9.32 4.45
N VAL A 359 17.91 -10.63 4.63
CA VAL A 359 18.87 -11.24 5.57
C VAL A 359 19.93 -12.03 4.83
N ASP A 360 21.21 -11.68 5.04
CA ASP A 360 22.35 -12.37 4.45
C ASP A 360 22.68 -13.69 5.19
N ALA A 361 23.59 -14.49 4.62
CA ALA A 361 24.02 -15.77 5.22
C ALA A 361 24.70 -15.62 6.60
N ARG A 362 25.12 -14.41 6.98
CA ARG A 362 25.70 -14.09 8.31
C ARG A 362 24.64 -13.60 9.30
N GLN A 363 23.37 -13.59 8.90
CA GLN A 363 22.22 -13.07 9.64
C GLN A 363 22.28 -11.55 9.87
N HIS A 364 22.94 -10.82 8.97
CA HIS A 364 22.82 -9.36 8.91
C HIS A 364 21.62 -8.96 8.07
N ALA A 365 20.78 -8.11 8.63
CA ALA A 365 19.61 -7.54 8.00
C ALA A 365 19.93 -6.20 7.36
N ARG A 366 19.42 -5.98 6.16
CA ARG A 366 19.42 -4.68 5.47
C ARG A 366 18.01 -4.35 5.01
N LEU A 367 17.70 -3.05 4.97
CA LEU A 367 16.47 -2.54 4.38
C LEU A 367 16.55 -2.68 2.87
N ILE A 368 15.40 -2.94 2.27
CA ILE A 368 15.15 -2.76 0.84
C ILE A 368 13.96 -1.79 0.70
N ASP A 369 13.60 -1.46 -0.53
CA ASP A 369 12.46 -0.60 -0.85
C ASP A 369 12.58 0.84 -0.36
N PHE A 370 13.58 1.56 -0.89
CA PHE A 370 13.87 2.92 -0.44
C PHE A 370 12.89 3.99 -0.98
N GLY A 371 11.85 3.58 -1.71
CA GLY A 371 10.70 4.43 -2.01
C GLY A 371 9.99 4.92 -0.73
N SER A 372 10.09 4.13 0.33
CA SER A 372 9.58 4.37 1.69
C SER A 372 10.50 5.24 2.56
N ILE A 373 11.56 5.84 2.00
CA ILE A 373 12.39 6.79 2.74
C ILE A 373 11.71 8.16 2.82
N VAL A 374 11.56 8.67 4.03
CA VAL A 374 10.96 9.97 4.33
C VAL A 374 11.91 10.86 5.12
N THR A 375 11.67 12.17 5.07
CA THR A 375 12.42 13.20 5.82
C THR A 375 11.65 13.73 7.04
N THR A 376 10.51 13.10 7.35
CA THR A 376 9.68 13.37 8.53
C THR A 376 9.41 12.07 9.27
N PRO A 377 9.51 12.03 10.61
CA PRO A 377 9.42 10.79 11.38
C PRO A 377 7.98 10.31 11.57
N GLN A 378 7.34 9.87 10.49
CA GLN A 378 5.97 9.36 10.48
C GLN A 378 5.90 8.09 9.64
N ASP A 379 5.23 7.06 10.18
CA ASP A 379 4.98 5.78 9.48
C ASP A 379 3.85 5.93 8.44
N CYS A 380 3.90 5.11 7.39
CA CYS A 380 2.91 5.13 6.30
C CYS A 380 1.54 4.56 6.72
N SER A 381 1.52 3.73 7.76
CA SER A 381 0.33 3.08 8.28
C SER A 381 0.22 3.25 9.80
N TRP A 382 -0.91 2.84 10.38
CA TRP A 382 -1.05 2.90 11.82
C TRP A 382 -0.26 1.74 12.47
N PRO A 383 0.53 1.98 13.53
CA PRO A 383 0.68 3.23 14.28
C PRO A 383 1.57 4.26 13.58
N THR A 384 1.14 5.53 13.58
CA THR A 384 1.83 6.61 12.86
C THR A 384 3.21 6.96 13.42
N ASN A 385 3.53 6.53 14.65
CA ASN A 385 4.84 6.70 15.24
C ASN A 385 5.75 5.53 14.86
N LEU A 386 6.89 5.83 14.23
CA LEU A 386 7.86 4.83 13.74
C LEU A 386 8.41 3.89 14.82
N VAL A 387 8.53 4.36 16.06
CA VAL A 387 9.01 3.50 17.17
C VAL A 387 7.91 2.52 17.59
N GLN A 388 6.64 2.92 17.54
CA GLN A 388 5.52 2.03 17.80
C GLN A 388 5.38 0.97 16.70
N SER A 389 5.52 1.35 15.43
CA SER A 389 5.47 0.38 14.33
C SER A 389 6.67 -0.58 14.40
N PHE A 390 7.83 -0.11 14.82
CA PHE A 390 8.96 -0.97 15.09
C PHE A 390 8.71 -1.97 16.24
N PHE A 391 7.89 -1.64 17.25
CA PHE A 391 7.48 -2.63 18.25
C PHE A 391 6.59 -3.73 17.67
N VAL A 392 5.73 -3.39 16.70
CA VAL A 392 4.95 -4.39 15.95
C VAL A 392 5.91 -5.31 15.20
N PHE A 393 6.85 -4.74 14.44
CA PHE A 393 7.88 -5.51 13.72
C PHE A 393 8.67 -6.45 14.64
N VAL A 394 9.07 -6.00 15.84
CA VAL A 394 9.75 -6.86 16.81
C VAL A 394 8.83 -7.99 17.27
N ASN A 395 7.54 -7.74 17.56
CA ASN A 395 6.62 -8.82 17.92
C ASN A 395 6.40 -9.81 16.77
N GLU A 396 6.32 -9.36 15.52
CA GLU A 396 6.23 -10.21 14.33
C GLU A 396 7.44 -11.15 14.21
N LEU A 397 8.65 -10.65 14.50
CA LEU A 397 9.90 -11.43 14.45
C LEU A 397 9.94 -12.60 15.47
N PHE A 398 9.16 -12.52 16.55
CA PHE A 398 9.08 -13.54 17.61
C PHE A 398 7.77 -14.35 17.57
N ALA A 399 6.87 -14.08 16.62
CA ALA A 399 5.58 -14.76 16.52
C ALA A 399 5.75 -16.19 15.99
N GLU A 400 6.15 -17.12 16.87
CA GLU A 400 6.47 -18.50 16.45
C GLU A 400 5.24 -19.36 16.12
N ASN A 401 4.00 -18.97 16.49
CA ASN A 401 2.81 -19.84 16.31
C ASN A 401 1.43 -19.14 16.30
N LYS A 402 1.35 -17.80 16.20
CA LYS A 402 0.06 -17.08 16.10
C LYS A 402 0.14 -16.03 15.00
N SER A 403 -0.43 -16.34 13.84
CA SER A 403 -0.62 -15.39 12.75
C SER A 403 -1.92 -14.61 12.97
N TRP A 404 -1.82 -13.43 13.57
CA TRP A 404 -2.94 -12.49 13.53
C TRP A 404 -2.96 -11.85 12.15
N ASN A 405 -3.98 -12.13 11.35
CA ASN A 405 -4.11 -11.48 10.04
C ASN A 405 -4.95 -10.21 10.19
N GLY A 406 -4.45 -9.23 10.95
CA GLY A 406 -5.13 -7.94 11.08
C GLY A 406 -5.10 -7.12 9.79
N PHE A 407 -6.04 -6.19 9.63
CA PHE A 407 -6.01 -5.21 8.53
C PHE A 407 -4.86 -4.21 8.68
N TRP A 408 -4.57 -3.83 9.93
CA TRP A 408 -3.67 -2.71 10.24
C TRP A 408 -2.35 -3.17 10.85
N ARG A 409 -2.39 -4.24 11.67
CA ARG A 409 -1.20 -4.83 12.29
C ARG A 409 -1.38 -6.32 12.50
N SER A 410 -0.30 -7.08 12.34
CA SER A 410 -0.31 -8.54 12.55
C SER A 410 0.21 -8.97 13.92
N ALA A 411 0.65 -8.02 14.74
CA ALA A 411 1.15 -8.29 16.08
C ALA A 411 0.84 -7.16 17.08
N PRO A 412 0.91 -7.43 18.39
CA PRO A 412 0.76 -6.41 19.42
C PRO A 412 1.86 -5.36 19.36
N VAL A 413 1.58 -4.17 19.91
CA VAL A 413 2.58 -3.11 20.13
C VAL A 413 3.26 -3.29 21.49
N HIS A 414 2.59 -3.91 22.46
CA HIS A 414 3.13 -4.07 23.80
C HIS A 414 4.32 -5.04 23.87
N PRO A 415 5.27 -4.86 24.80
CA PRO A 415 6.51 -5.65 24.84
C PRO A 415 6.39 -7.03 25.53
N PHE A 416 5.26 -7.31 26.19
CA PHE A 416 5.19 -8.39 27.18
C PHE A 416 5.05 -9.81 26.62
N ASN A 417 4.80 -9.98 25.32
CA ASN A 417 4.82 -11.29 24.67
C ASN A 417 6.24 -11.71 24.28
N LEU A 418 7.21 -10.79 24.36
CA LEU A 418 8.59 -11.07 23.99
C LEU A 418 9.33 -11.78 25.14
N PRO A 419 10.22 -12.74 24.82
CA PRO A 419 11.10 -13.32 25.83
C PRO A 419 12.04 -12.26 26.43
N GLN A 420 12.52 -12.50 27.64
CA GLN A 420 13.64 -11.71 28.18
C GLN A 420 14.91 -12.04 27.39
N PRO A 421 15.80 -11.06 27.09
CA PRO A 421 15.78 -9.67 27.56
C PRO A 421 15.07 -8.66 26.63
N TRP A 422 14.38 -9.10 25.57
CA TRP A 422 13.73 -8.18 24.61
C TRP A 422 12.51 -7.46 25.19
N SER A 423 11.72 -8.14 26.03
CA SER A 423 10.63 -7.50 26.77
C SER A 423 11.14 -6.39 27.69
N ASN A 424 12.26 -6.62 28.39
CA ASN A 424 12.90 -5.61 29.26
C ASN A 424 13.35 -4.38 28.46
N TRP A 425 13.90 -4.61 27.26
CA TRP A 425 14.32 -3.56 26.35
C TRP A 425 13.17 -2.67 25.89
N LEU A 426 12.14 -3.25 25.29
CA LEU A 426 11.02 -2.47 24.79
C LEU A 426 10.23 -1.81 25.93
N TYR A 427 10.10 -2.48 27.09
CA TYR A 427 9.49 -1.87 28.27
C TYR A 427 10.26 -0.65 28.77
N ALA A 428 11.60 -0.69 28.78
CA ALA A 428 12.41 0.47 29.15
C ALA A 428 12.20 1.66 28.21
N VAL A 429 12.01 1.42 26.90
CA VAL A 429 11.64 2.47 25.94
C VAL A 429 10.26 3.02 26.29
N TRP A 430 9.30 2.14 26.60
CA TRP A 430 7.94 2.53 26.97
C TRP A 430 7.85 3.40 28.24
N GLN A 431 8.83 3.29 29.14
CA GLN A 431 8.92 4.14 30.33
C GLN A 431 9.50 5.54 30.04
N GLU A 432 10.15 5.73 28.90
CA GLU A 432 10.63 7.05 28.47
C GLU A 432 9.45 7.88 27.93
N PRO A 433 9.44 9.21 28.16
CA PRO A 433 8.41 10.08 27.58
C PRO A 433 8.49 10.06 26.04
N VAL A 434 7.32 10.11 25.38
CA VAL A 434 7.18 9.90 23.93
C VAL A 434 8.03 10.87 23.10
N GLU A 435 8.29 12.08 23.59
CA GLU A 435 9.15 13.08 22.93
C GLU A 435 10.61 12.64 22.81
N ARG A 436 11.03 11.62 23.57
CA ARG A 436 12.38 11.04 23.52
C ARG A 436 12.47 9.81 22.62
N TRP A 437 11.34 9.30 22.12
CA TRP A 437 11.32 8.08 21.32
C TRP A 437 11.95 8.33 19.94
N ASN A 438 13.06 7.66 19.69
CA ASN A 438 13.80 7.70 18.43
C ASN A 438 14.67 6.45 18.29
N PHE A 439 15.18 6.16 17.08
CA PHE A 439 15.96 4.95 16.81
C PHE A 439 17.33 4.96 17.51
N VAL A 440 17.92 6.13 17.76
CA VAL A 440 19.17 6.24 18.54
C VAL A 440 18.98 5.75 19.98
N LEU A 441 17.89 6.13 20.64
CA LEU A 441 17.53 5.66 21.98
C LEU A 441 17.24 4.15 21.96
N LEU A 442 16.52 3.68 20.94
CA LEU A 442 16.17 2.28 20.74
C LEU A 442 17.41 1.40 20.67
N LEU A 443 18.39 1.78 19.86
CA LEU A 443 19.67 1.10 19.72
C LEU A 443 20.47 1.12 21.03
N ALA A 444 20.56 2.28 21.70
CA ALA A 444 21.32 2.41 22.94
C ALA A 444 20.77 1.53 24.08
N LEU A 445 19.44 1.39 24.16
CA LEU A 445 18.79 0.49 25.12
C LEU A 445 18.90 -0.99 24.68
N PHE A 446 18.86 -1.27 23.38
CA PHE A 446 19.03 -2.63 22.83
C PHE A 446 20.41 -3.22 23.17
N GLU A 447 21.48 -2.43 23.03
CA GLU A 447 22.85 -2.83 23.35
C GLU A 447 23.04 -3.11 24.85
N LYS A 448 22.21 -2.51 25.71
CA LYS A 448 22.27 -2.64 27.17
C LYS A 448 21.16 -3.53 27.74
N LYS A 449 20.36 -4.19 26.89
CA LYS A 449 19.13 -4.88 27.30
C LYS A 449 19.29 -5.92 28.41
N ALA A 450 20.43 -6.59 28.44
CA ALA A 450 20.76 -7.58 29.47
C ALA A 450 20.89 -6.98 30.89
N LYS A 451 21.06 -5.66 31.02
CA LYS A 451 21.18 -4.94 32.30
C LYS A 451 19.89 -4.19 32.69
N LEU A 452 18.86 -4.21 31.86
CA LEU A 452 17.61 -3.49 32.12
C LEU A 452 16.75 -4.25 33.15
N PRO A 453 15.94 -3.53 33.95
CA PRO A 453 15.02 -4.14 34.89
C PRO A 453 14.05 -5.12 34.20
N SER A 454 13.60 -6.13 34.93
CA SER A 454 12.62 -7.08 34.41
C SER A 454 11.27 -6.39 34.18
N ALA A 455 10.83 -6.33 32.92
CA ALA A 455 9.53 -5.78 32.55
C ALA A 455 8.40 -6.52 33.28
N GLU A 456 8.54 -7.84 33.40
CA GLU A 456 7.54 -8.72 34.00
C GLU A 456 7.23 -8.36 35.45
N GLN A 457 8.25 -7.99 36.21
CA GLN A 457 8.16 -7.63 37.63
C GLN A 457 7.62 -6.21 37.86
N GLN A 458 7.70 -5.35 36.84
CA GLN A 458 7.26 -3.96 36.91
C GLN A 458 5.84 -3.75 36.36
N ARG A 459 5.19 -4.81 35.85
CA ARG A 459 3.82 -4.77 35.31
C ARG A 459 2.83 -4.29 36.37
N GLY A 460 2.18 -3.16 36.10
CA GLY A 460 1.05 -2.67 36.87
C GLY A 460 -0.29 -3.15 36.29
N ALA A 461 -1.38 -2.64 36.87
CA ALA A 461 -2.72 -2.96 36.40
C ALA A 461 -2.97 -2.45 34.97
N THR A 462 -2.45 -1.27 34.63
CA THR A 462 -2.64 -0.64 33.31
C THR A 462 -2.01 -1.47 32.20
N GLU A 463 -0.77 -1.93 32.40
CA GLU A 463 -0.07 -2.79 31.45
C GLU A 463 -0.83 -4.09 31.20
N GLN A 464 -1.36 -4.70 32.27
CA GLN A 464 -2.13 -5.93 32.17
C GLN A 464 -3.44 -5.74 31.39
N TRP A 465 -4.11 -4.59 31.58
CA TRP A 465 -5.28 -4.22 30.80
C TRP A 465 -4.97 -4.01 29.31
N ILE A 466 -3.84 -3.38 28.99
CA ILE A 466 -3.40 -3.16 27.60
C ILE A 466 -3.15 -4.50 26.90
N ILE A 467 -2.46 -5.45 27.55
CA ILE A 467 -2.21 -6.79 26.98
C ILE A 467 -3.52 -7.48 26.60
N ALA A 468 -4.50 -7.46 27.52
CA ALA A 468 -5.81 -8.07 27.29
C ALA A 468 -6.56 -7.40 26.12
N GLN A 469 -6.58 -6.06 26.07
CA GLN A 469 -7.27 -5.31 25.01
C GLN A 469 -6.61 -5.50 23.65
N GLU A 470 -5.27 -5.46 23.55
CA GLU A 470 -4.58 -5.65 22.26
C GLU A 470 -4.83 -7.03 21.70
N THR A 471 -4.81 -8.07 22.56
CA THR A 471 -5.07 -9.45 22.14
C THR A 471 -6.48 -9.62 21.59
N VAL A 472 -7.50 -9.07 22.28
CA VAL A 472 -8.90 -9.10 21.80
C VAL A 472 -9.04 -8.32 20.49
N LEU A 473 -8.40 -7.16 20.38
CA LEU A 473 -8.46 -6.33 19.18
C LEU A 473 -7.86 -7.02 17.96
N LEU A 474 -6.71 -7.69 18.11
CA LEU A 474 -6.08 -8.47 17.03
C LEU A 474 -6.94 -9.66 16.58
N GLU A 475 -7.56 -10.38 17.52
CA GLU A 475 -8.50 -11.47 17.22
C GLU A 475 -9.68 -10.96 16.41
N LEU A 476 -10.29 -9.85 16.83
CA LEU A 476 -11.40 -9.23 16.12
C LEU A 476 -11.00 -8.81 14.71
N GLN A 477 -9.83 -8.16 14.53
CA GLN A 477 -9.37 -7.78 13.20
C GLN A 477 -9.13 -9.00 12.31
N SER A 478 -8.53 -10.07 12.84
CA SER A 478 -8.28 -11.29 12.07
C SER A 478 -9.57 -11.95 11.61
N ARG A 479 -10.63 -11.94 12.44
CA ARG A 479 -11.95 -12.46 12.07
C ARG A 479 -12.62 -11.61 11.01
N VAL A 480 -12.67 -10.29 11.21
CA VAL A 480 -13.26 -9.37 10.22
C VAL A 480 -12.55 -9.50 8.87
N ARG A 481 -11.23 -9.71 8.85
CA ARG A 481 -10.50 -9.95 7.59
C ARG A 481 -10.95 -11.25 6.91
N ASN A 482 -11.06 -12.34 7.67
CA ASN A 482 -11.50 -13.63 7.12
C ASN A 482 -12.94 -13.56 6.60
N GLU A 483 -13.84 -12.88 7.32
CA GLU A 483 -15.23 -12.65 6.88
C GLU A 483 -15.29 -11.76 5.64
N SER A 484 -14.48 -10.68 5.59
CA SER A 484 -14.38 -9.80 4.42
C SER A 484 -13.86 -10.56 3.19
N ALA A 485 -12.83 -11.41 3.36
CA ALA A 485 -12.31 -12.24 2.29
C ALA A 485 -13.37 -13.25 1.78
N GLY A 486 -14.17 -13.82 2.68
CA GLY A 486 -15.31 -14.66 2.30
C GLY A 486 -16.38 -13.89 1.52
N SER A 487 -16.69 -12.66 1.93
CA SER A 487 -17.63 -11.77 1.23
C SER A 487 -17.12 -11.39 -0.16
N GLU A 488 -15.83 -11.07 -0.31
CA GLU A 488 -15.21 -10.76 -1.60
C GLU A 488 -15.21 -11.97 -2.54
N ALA A 489 -14.87 -13.16 -2.05
CA ALA A 489 -14.94 -14.39 -2.84
C ALA A 489 -16.36 -14.65 -3.36
N LEU A 490 -17.38 -14.42 -2.53
CA LEU A 490 -18.78 -14.58 -2.89
C LEU A 490 -19.23 -13.54 -3.93
N ARG A 491 -18.77 -12.28 -3.82
CA ARG A 491 -19.01 -11.26 -4.86
C ARG A 491 -18.41 -11.65 -6.20
N GLY A 492 -17.20 -12.21 -6.20
CA GLY A 492 -16.56 -12.73 -7.41
C GLY A 492 -17.38 -13.87 -8.05
N GLN A 493 -17.90 -14.80 -7.25
CA GLN A 493 -18.78 -15.87 -7.73
C GLN A 493 -20.09 -15.32 -8.30
N ILE A 494 -20.71 -14.33 -7.63
CA ILE A 494 -21.92 -13.66 -8.13
C ILE A 494 -21.66 -13.01 -9.49
N HIS A 495 -20.53 -12.31 -9.66
CA HIS A 495 -20.18 -11.69 -10.94
C HIS A 495 -20.02 -12.73 -12.07
N THR A 496 -19.36 -13.85 -11.80
CA THR A 496 -19.24 -14.95 -12.77
C THR A 496 -20.62 -15.53 -13.14
N LEU A 497 -21.50 -15.71 -12.16
CA LEU A 497 -22.87 -16.18 -12.40
C LEU A 497 -23.69 -15.17 -13.23
N GLU A 498 -23.53 -13.87 -12.98
CA GLU A 498 -24.15 -12.81 -13.78
C GLU A 498 -23.67 -12.85 -15.24
N GLN A 499 -22.37 -13.03 -15.49
CA GLN A 499 -21.83 -13.18 -16.85
C GLN A 499 -22.35 -14.45 -17.55
N GLN A 500 -22.43 -15.58 -16.83
CA GLN A 500 -23.00 -16.81 -17.38
C GLN A 500 -24.49 -16.66 -17.72
N MET A 501 -25.26 -15.94 -16.90
CA MET A 501 -26.66 -15.62 -17.19
C MET A 501 -26.78 -14.75 -18.46
N ALA A 502 -25.93 -13.73 -18.62
CA ALA A 502 -25.94 -12.90 -19.82
C ALA A 502 -25.58 -13.69 -21.09
N GLN A 503 -24.60 -14.60 -21.00
CA GLN A 503 -24.25 -15.51 -22.10
C GLN A 503 -25.42 -16.43 -22.46
N LEU A 504 -26.10 -17.03 -21.47
CA LEU A 504 -27.26 -17.88 -21.72
C LEU A 504 -28.45 -17.11 -22.30
N GLN A 505 -28.69 -15.89 -21.85
CA GLN A 505 -29.70 -15.00 -22.45
C GLN A 505 -29.36 -14.69 -23.92
N SER A 506 -28.11 -14.36 -24.23
CA SER A 506 -27.69 -14.13 -25.62
C SER A 506 -27.83 -15.38 -26.50
N ALA A 507 -27.53 -16.57 -25.94
CA ALA A 507 -27.71 -17.83 -26.62
C ALA A 507 -29.20 -18.14 -26.84
N GLN A 508 -30.06 -17.84 -25.86
CA GLN A 508 -31.50 -17.95 -25.97
C GLN A 508 -32.06 -17.02 -27.05
N ASP A 509 -31.65 -15.75 -27.09
CA ASP A 509 -32.10 -14.79 -28.10
C ASP A 509 -31.71 -15.25 -29.51
N ALA A 510 -30.45 -15.68 -29.69
CA ALA A 510 -29.98 -16.26 -30.96
C ALA A 510 -30.74 -17.55 -31.33
N PHE A 511 -31.14 -18.35 -30.33
CA PHE A 511 -31.94 -19.55 -30.55
C PHE A 511 -33.38 -19.23 -30.95
N VAL A 512 -34.01 -18.24 -30.30
CA VAL A 512 -35.36 -17.77 -30.65
C VAL A 512 -35.39 -17.21 -32.07
N GLU A 513 -34.35 -16.50 -32.48
CA GLU A 513 -34.19 -16.00 -33.85
C GLU A 513 -34.07 -17.14 -34.87
N LYS A 514 -33.32 -18.21 -34.56
CA LYS A 514 -33.26 -19.44 -35.39
C LYS A 514 -34.57 -20.24 -35.39
N ALA A 515 -35.25 -20.33 -34.26
CA ALA A 515 -36.52 -21.07 -34.11
C ALA A 515 -37.67 -20.41 -34.88
N GLN A 516 -37.62 -19.10 -35.13
CA GLN A 516 -38.55 -18.44 -36.05
C GLN A 516 -38.38 -18.89 -37.52
N GLN A 517 -37.27 -19.57 -37.87
CA GLN A 517 -36.98 -20.06 -39.21
C GLN A 517 -37.19 -21.58 -39.39
N GLN A 518 -37.28 -22.39 -38.34
CA GLN A 518 -37.45 -23.86 -38.41
C GLN A 518 -38.30 -24.44 -37.26
N VAL A 519 -39.13 -25.45 -37.56
CA VAL A 519 -40.28 -25.93 -36.73
C VAL A 519 -39.92 -27.00 -35.66
N GLU A 520 -38.68 -27.47 -35.56
CA GLU A 520 -38.32 -28.53 -34.58
C GLU A 520 -37.29 -28.02 -33.55
N VAL A 521 -37.78 -27.45 -32.43
CA VAL A 521 -36.90 -26.81 -31.43
C VAL A 521 -37.26 -27.16 -29.97
N SER A 522 -38.22 -28.05 -29.73
CA SER A 522 -38.82 -28.22 -28.38
C SER A 522 -37.85 -28.72 -27.30
N HIS A 523 -36.90 -29.60 -27.62
CA HIS A 523 -36.05 -30.24 -26.62
C HIS A 523 -34.91 -29.34 -26.13
N GLU A 524 -34.32 -28.54 -27.02
CA GLU A 524 -33.21 -27.62 -26.68
C GLU A 524 -33.71 -26.37 -25.93
N LEU A 525 -34.91 -25.87 -26.25
CA LEU A 525 -35.58 -24.82 -25.46
C LEU A 525 -35.88 -25.26 -24.03
N THR A 526 -36.30 -26.51 -23.85
CA THR A 526 -36.58 -27.07 -22.52
C THR A 526 -35.30 -27.17 -21.70
N TRP A 527 -34.20 -27.64 -22.32
CA TRP A 527 -32.88 -27.72 -21.68
C TRP A 527 -32.29 -26.34 -21.31
N LEU A 528 -32.42 -25.34 -22.19
CA LEU A 528 -32.00 -23.96 -21.92
C LEU A 528 -32.81 -23.33 -20.78
N GLY A 529 -34.12 -23.54 -20.75
CA GLY A 529 -35.00 -23.07 -19.68
C GLY A 529 -34.66 -23.69 -18.31
N GLU A 530 -34.45 -24.99 -18.26
CA GLU A 530 -34.07 -25.70 -17.02
C GLU A 530 -32.71 -25.22 -16.47
N ASN A 531 -31.73 -25.00 -17.34
CA ASN A 531 -30.43 -24.47 -16.93
C ASN A 531 -30.51 -23.01 -16.44
N MET A 532 -31.33 -22.16 -17.08
CA MET A 532 -31.55 -20.79 -16.62
C MET A 532 -32.23 -20.75 -15.24
N GLU A 533 -33.22 -21.61 -14.99
CA GLU A 533 -33.84 -21.72 -13.67
C GLU A 533 -32.86 -22.21 -12.60
N GLN A 534 -32.02 -23.21 -12.91
CA GLN A 534 -30.98 -23.68 -12.00
C GLN A 534 -29.96 -22.59 -11.67
N LEU A 535 -29.49 -21.84 -12.67
CA LEU A 535 -28.56 -20.73 -12.46
C LEU A 535 -29.20 -19.58 -11.69
N ALA A 536 -30.45 -19.23 -11.97
CA ALA A 536 -31.17 -18.21 -11.20
C ALA A 536 -31.35 -18.61 -9.73
N ALA A 537 -31.63 -19.90 -9.46
CA ALA A 537 -31.69 -20.43 -8.10
C ALA A 537 -30.33 -20.40 -7.39
N LEU A 538 -29.24 -20.74 -8.11
CA LEU A 538 -27.87 -20.62 -7.59
C LEU A 538 -27.48 -19.17 -7.28
N LEU A 539 -27.89 -18.23 -8.13
CA LEU A 539 -27.62 -16.80 -7.94
C LEU A 539 -28.42 -16.24 -6.76
N GLN A 540 -29.69 -16.61 -6.60
CA GLN A 540 -30.50 -16.24 -5.43
C GLN A 540 -29.94 -16.84 -4.14
N THR A 541 -29.51 -18.10 -4.16
CA THR A 541 -28.90 -18.73 -2.98
C THR A 541 -27.56 -18.09 -2.63
N ALA A 542 -26.71 -17.78 -3.61
CA ALA A 542 -25.46 -17.05 -3.39
C ALA A 542 -25.71 -15.64 -2.84
N GLN A 543 -26.69 -14.90 -3.37
CA GLN A 543 -27.10 -13.59 -2.86
C GLN A 543 -27.68 -13.67 -1.44
N ALA A 544 -28.47 -14.69 -1.13
CA ALA A 544 -29.00 -14.92 0.22
C ALA A 544 -27.90 -15.27 1.23
N HIS A 545 -26.88 -16.06 0.83
CA HIS A 545 -25.71 -16.32 1.66
C HIS A 545 -24.85 -15.06 1.85
N ALA A 546 -24.83 -14.14 0.88
CA ALA A 546 -24.14 -12.86 1.00
C ALA A 546 -24.84 -11.89 1.97
N GLN A 547 -26.14 -12.06 2.19
CA GLN A 547 -26.96 -11.21 3.07
C GLN A 547 -27.20 -11.82 4.47
N ALA A 548 -26.96 -13.11 4.65
CA ALA A 548 -27.08 -13.75 5.95
C ALA A 548 -25.85 -13.45 6.81
N ASP A 549 -25.97 -12.47 7.71
CA ASP A 549 -25.09 -12.30 8.88
C ASP A 549 -25.09 -13.59 9.72
N VAL A 550 -24.26 -14.57 9.37
CA VAL A 550 -24.06 -15.78 10.17
C VAL A 550 -23.08 -15.42 11.28
N GLN A 551 -23.62 -15.08 12.46
CA GLN A 551 -22.83 -14.97 13.70
C GLN A 551 -22.07 -16.29 13.95
N PRO A 552 -20.72 -16.31 13.91
CA PRO A 552 -19.97 -17.52 14.23
C PRO A 552 -19.96 -17.74 15.75
N GLU A 553 -20.14 -18.98 16.21
CA GLU A 553 -19.98 -19.35 17.62
C GLU A 553 -18.57 -18.97 18.11
N LEU A 554 -18.52 -18.09 19.12
CA LEU A 554 -17.28 -17.69 19.79
C LEU A 554 -16.63 -18.91 20.47
N PRO A 555 -15.32 -19.15 20.29
CA PRO A 555 -14.56 -20.08 21.12
C PRO A 555 -14.86 -19.86 22.61
N PRO A 556 -15.03 -20.91 23.42
CA PRO A 556 -15.61 -20.80 24.77
C PRO A 556 -14.85 -19.80 25.66
N GLU A 557 -13.52 -19.74 25.56
CA GLU A 557 -12.70 -18.77 26.30
C GLU A 557 -12.97 -17.31 25.89
N THR A 558 -13.19 -17.06 24.59
CA THR A 558 -13.51 -15.71 24.08
C THR A 558 -14.94 -15.30 24.41
N ALA A 559 -15.88 -16.26 24.43
CA ALA A 559 -17.25 -16.04 24.86
C ALA A 559 -17.31 -15.66 26.35
N GLU A 560 -16.52 -16.34 27.20
CA GLU A 560 -16.44 -16.03 28.63
C GLU A 560 -15.83 -14.64 28.89
N LEU A 561 -14.77 -14.27 28.16
CA LEU A 561 -14.16 -12.93 28.24
C LEU A 561 -15.14 -11.83 27.81
N LEU A 562 -15.88 -12.03 26.72
CA LEU A 562 -16.91 -11.08 26.27
C LEU A 562 -18.03 -10.94 27.31
N GLN A 563 -18.51 -12.03 27.89
CA GLN A 563 -19.49 -11.97 28.99
C GLN A 563 -18.97 -11.19 30.19
N ARG A 564 -17.70 -11.38 30.58
CA ARG A 564 -17.09 -10.62 31.68
C ARG A 564 -16.96 -9.13 31.34
N LEU A 565 -16.61 -8.80 30.10
CA LEU A 565 -16.52 -7.41 29.64
C LEU A 565 -17.89 -6.73 29.61
N GLU A 566 -18.92 -7.43 29.14
CA GLU A 566 -20.31 -6.93 29.17
C GLU A 566 -20.82 -6.75 30.59
N ALA A 567 -20.55 -7.70 31.49
CA ALA A 567 -20.92 -7.59 32.90
C ALA A 567 -20.25 -6.36 33.55
N ALA A 568 -18.95 -6.17 33.32
CA ALA A 568 -18.22 -5.00 33.81
C ALA A 568 -18.77 -3.68 33.24
N ASN A 569 -19.10 -3.64 31.95
CA ASN A 569 -19.72 -2.46 31.34
C ASN A 569 -21.11 -2.15 31.92
N ARG A 570 -21.93 -3.18 32.18
CA ARG A 570 -23.23 -3.01 32.85
C ARG A 570 -23.06 -2.48 34.26
N GLU A 571 -22.08 -2.97 35.01
CA GLU A 571 -21.77 -2.50 36.37
C GLU A 571 -21.28 -1.03 36.37
N ILE A 572 -20.40 -0.67 35.43
CA ILE A 572 -19.95 0.73 35.25
C ILE A 572 -21.13 1.65 34.92
N HIS A 573 -22.03 1.23 34.02
CA HIS A 573 -23.23 2.00 33.70
C HIS A 573 -24.19 2.13 34.88
N HIS A 574 -24.37 1.06 35.67
CA HIS A 574 -25.18 1.07 36.88
C HIS A 574 -24.60 2.05 37.93
N LEU A 575 -23.31 1.93 38.24
CA LEU A 575 -22.61 2.79 39.19
C LEU A 575 -22.58 4.26 38.74
N SER A 576 -22.51 4.50 37.43
CA SER A 576 -22.59 5.86 36.85
C SER A 576 -23.99 6.46 37.04
N ASN A 577 -25.04 5.67 36.78
CA ASN A 577 -26.43 6.08 37.00
C ASN A 577 -26.73 6.32 38.49
N GLU A 578 -26.28 5.44 39.39
CA GLU A 578 -26.39 5.64 40.84
C GLU A 578 -25.65 6.90 41.29
N ASN A 579 -24.42 7.12 40.81
CA ASN A 579 -23.69 8.37 41.08
C ASN A 579 -24.44 9.60 40.59
N GLN A 580 -25.09 9.52 39.43
CA GLN A 580 -25.88 10.63 38.89
C GLN A 580 -27.14 10.88 39.73
N GLN A 581 -27.83 9.83 40.19
CA GLN A 581 -28.97 9.95 41.10
C GLN A 581 -28.55 10.53 42.45
N LEU A 582 -27.48 10.02 43.06
CA LEU A 582 -26.93 10.56 44.32
C LEU A 582 -26.53 12.03 44.17
N ARG A 583 -25.90 12.42 43.04
CA ARG A 583 -25.60 13.82 42.75
C ARG A 583 -26.86 14.68 42.65
N GLN A 584 -27.92 14.18 42.02
CA GLN A 584 -29.22 14.88 41.97
C GLN A 584 -29.87 14.99 43.35
N GLU A 585 -29.78 13.98 44.21
CA GLU A 585 -30.26 14.05 45.60
C GLU A 585 -29.47 15.05 46.44
N ILE A 586 -28.14 15.03 46.35
CA ILE A 586 -27.26 16.01 46.98
C ILE A 586 -27.65 17.41 46.49
N GLU A 587 -27.86 17.60 45.19
CA GLU A 587 -28.29 18.89 44.64
C GLU A 587 -29.67 19.35 45.16
N LYS A 588 -30.63 18.42 45.32
CA LYS A 588 -31.93 18.71 45.97
C LYS A 588 -31.73 19.18 47.42
N ILE A 589 -30.82 18.55 48.18
CA ILE A 589 -30.46 18.99 49.54
C ILE A 589 -29.85 20.40 49.49
N HIS A 590 -28.91 20.66 48.59
CA HIS A 590 -28.28 21.97 48.43
C HIS A 590 -29.27 23.09 48.05
N ARG A 591 -30.31 22.77 47.26
CA ARG A 591 -31.38 23.70 46.87
C ARG A 591 -32.48 23.87 47.92
N SER A 592 -32.58 22.96 48.90
CA SER A 592 -33.61 23.02 49.95
C SER A 592 -33.53 24.32 50.76
N ARG A 593 -34.70 24.85 51.18
CA ARG A 593 -34.75 26.07 51.99
C ARG A 593 -34.04 25.90 53.33
N SER A 594 -34.18 24.72 53.97
CA SER A 594 -33.52 24.42 55.25
C SER A 594 -32.00 24.48 55.14
N TRP A 595 -31.41 23.88 54.10
CA TRP A 595 -29.95 23.91 53.89
C TRP A 595 -29.41 25.32 53.64
N ARG A 596 -30.16 26.15 52.90
CA ARG A 596 -29.80 27.55 52.66
C ARG A 596 -29.93 28.39 53.94
N MET A 597 -30.97 28.19 54.75
CA MET A 597 -31.18 28.90 56.01
C MET A 597 -30.09 28.58 57.05
N THR A 598 -29.64 27.31 57.12
CA THR A 598 -28.61 26.89 58.09
C THR A 598 -27.18 27.22 57.67
N LYS A 599 -26.96 27.81 56.48
CA LYS A 599 -25.61 28.12 55.97
C LYS A 599 -24.77 28.96 56.95
N GLY A 600 -25.38 29.96 57.58
CA GLY A 600 -24.71 30.80 58.59
C GLY A 600 -24.29 30.01 59.83
N TYR A 601 -25.19 29.18 60.35
CA TYR A 601 -24.92 28.32 61.51
C TYR A 601 -23.86 27.26 61.23
N ARG A 602 -23.91 26.58 60.07
CA ARG A 602 -22.91 25.60 59.66
C ARG A 602 -21.53 26.22 59.47
N TYR A 603 -21.48 27.45 58.93
CA TYR A 603 -20.23 28.21 58.84
C TYR A 603 -19.68 28.55 60.23
N LEU A 604 -20.52 29.00 61.15
CA LEU A 604 -20.14 29.34 62.53
C LEU A 604 -19.60 28.12 63.29
N GLY A 605 -20.29 26.98 63.22
CA GLY A 605 -19.85 25.71 63.82
C GLY A 605 -18.49 25.27 63.31
N LEU A 606 -18.28 25.34 61.99
CA LEU A 606 -16.98 25.07 61.39
C LEU A 606 -15.91 26.06 61.85
N GLN A 607 -16.23 27.35 61.99
CA GLN A 607 -15.25 28.33 62.46
C GLN A 607 -14.85 28.07 63.92
N ILE A 608 -15.80 27.68 64.78
CA ILE A 608 -15.56 27.32 66.19
C ILE A 608 -14.69 26.07 66.26
N HIS A 609 -15.00 25.04 65.47
CA HIS A 609 -14.20 23.81 65.40
C HIS A 609 -12.76 24.09 64.94
N LEU A 610 -12.60 24.86 63.85
CA LEU A 610 -11.28 25.24 63.34
C LEU A 610 -10.51 26.16 64.31
N LEU A 611 -11.20 26.99 65.10
CA LEU A 611 -10.60 27.79 66.17
C LEU A 611 -10.07 26.91 67.31
N ARG A 612 -10.81 25.86 67.69
CA ARG A 612 -10.37 24.88 68.69
C ARG A 612 -9.20 24.03 68.21
N GLN A 613 -9.22 23.62 66.94
CA GLN A 613 -8.20 22.71 66.38
C GLN A 613 -6.84 23.41 66.12
N TYR A 614 -6.86 24.61 65.54
CA TYR A 614 -5.63 25.28 65.07
C TYR A 614 -5.20 26.46 65.97
N GLY A 615 -6.05 26.87 66.91
CA GLY A 615 -5.82 28.04 67.77
C GLY A 615 -5.94 29.38 67.03
N PHE A 616 -6.04 30.45 67.82
CA PHE A 616 -6.29 31.81 67.30
C PHE A 616 -5.20 32.29 66.32
N VAL A 617 -3.93 32.06 66.65
CA VAL A 617 -2.78 32.56 65.87
C VAL A 617 -2.74 31.97 64.45
N GLN A 618 -2.94 30.67 64.30
CA GLN A 618 -2.94 30.05 62.97
C GLN A 618 -4.16 30.48 62.14
N ARG A 619 -5.30 30.70 62.78
CA ARG A 619 -6.52 31.20 62.12
C ARG A 619 -6.34 32.62 61.62
N CYS A 620 -5.66 33.50 62.37
CA CYS A 620 -5.25 34.81 61.89
C CYS A 620 -4.30 34.71 60.68
N LYS A 621 -3.30 33.81 60.69
CA LYS A 621 -2.43 33.58 59.52
C LYS A 621 -3.24 33.12 58.30
N HIS A 622 -4.19 32.21 58.48
CA HIS A 622 -5.03 31.71 57.41
C HIS A 622 -5.97 32.79 56.87
N PHE A 623 -6.48 33.66 57.74
CA PHE A 623 -7.29 34.83 57.36
C PHE A 623 -6.47 35.81 56.52
N ILE A 624 -5.25 36.17 56.95
CA ILE A 624 -4.33 37.03 56.19
C ILE A 624 -4.05 36.43 54.80
N LYS A 625 -3.76 35.13 54.72
CA LYS A 625 -3.52 34.44 53.44
C LYS A 625 -4.74 34.47 52.52
N ARG A 626 -5.96 34.44 53.08
CA ARG A 626 -7.22 34.53 52.33
C ARG A 626 -7.47 35.94 51.81
N VAL A 627 -7.25 36.97 52.64
CA VAL A 627 -7.36 38.39 52.24
C VAL A 627 -6.37 38.70 51.13
N LEU A 628 -5.11 38.28 51.25
CA LEU A 628 -4.10 38.53 50.21
C LEU A 628 -4.42 37.82 48.88
N ARG A 629 -4.95 36.59 48.92
CA ARG A 629 -5.44 35.91 47.69
C ARG A 629 -6.56 36.70 47.02
N PHE A 630 -7.49 37.27 47.80
CA PHE A 630 -8.54 38.14 47.28
C PHE A 630 -7.97 39.41 46.65
N VAL A 631 -7.03 40.08 47.32
CA VAL A 631 -6.33 41.27 46.79
C VAL A 631 -5.61 40.95 45.47
N PHE A 632 -4.93 39.80 45.37
CA PHE A 632 -4.27 39.38 44.13
C PHE A 632 -5.24 39.00 43.02
N SER A 633 -6.37 38.36 43.34
CA SER A 633 -7.44 38.08 42.38
C SER A 633 -8.07 39.38 41.87
N PHE A 634 -8.33 40.34 42.76
CA PHE A 634 -8.84 41.67 42.42
C PHE A 634 -7.89 42.45 41.52
N MET A 635 -6.58 42.45 41.83
CA MET A 635 -5.56 43.06 40.97
C MET A 635 -5.40 42.37 39.62
N ARG A 636 -5.71 41.06 39.48
CA ARG A 636 -5.77 40.40 38.16
C ARG A 636 -6.99 40.85 37.35
N LYS A 637 -8.13 41.11 37.99
CA LYS A 637 -9.37 41.54 37.32
C LYS A 637 -9.40 43.03 36.98
N HIS A 638 -8.63 43.86 37.66
CA HIS A 638 -8.58 45.31 37.42
C HIS A 638 -7.15 45.79 37.09
N PRO A 639 -6.74 45.75 35.80
CA PRO A 639 -5.39 46.09 35.36
C PRO A 639 -4.95 47.52 35.71
N GLN A 640 -5.90 48.48 35.69
CA GLN A 640 -5.62 49.87 36.07
C GLN A 640 -5.24 49.99 37.55
N VAL A 641 -5.97 49.32 38.45
CA VAL A 641 -5.66 49.29 39.89
C VAL A 641 -4.31 48.63 40.14
N LYS A 642 -3.99 47.56 39.41
CA LYS A 642 -2.67 46.91 39.45
C LYS A 642 -1.57 47.88 39.06
N HIS A 643 -1.73 48.65 37.98
CA HIS A 643 -0.73 49.65 37.57
C HIS A 643 -0.56 50.75 38.62
N THR A 644 -1.65 51.30 39.18
CA THR A 644 -1.56 52.32 40.23
C THR A 644 -0.90 51.78 41.50
N ALA A 645 -1.23 50.55 41.91
CA ALA A 645 -0.63 49.91 43.08
C ALA A 645 0.86 49.61 42.86
N VAL A 646 1.25 49.12 41.67
CA VAL A 646 2.65 48.87 41.31
C VAL A 646 3.45 50.18 41.25
N ASN A 647 2.88 51.25 40.68
CA ASN A 647 3.51 52.57 40.65
C ASN A 647 3.67 53.17 42.06
N GLY A 648 2.68 52.99 42.94
CA GLY A 648 2.78 53.36 44.35
C GLY A 648 3.85 52.57 45.10
N LEU A 649 3.94 51.25 44.86
CA LEU A 649 4.97 50.38 45.43
C LEU A 649 6.38 50.73 44.94
N HIS A 650 6.52 51.18 43.68
CA HIS A 650 7.78 51.72 43.17
C HIS A 650 8.14 53.04 43.85
N LYS A 651 7.20 53.98 43.97
CA LYS A 651 7.43 55.28 44.65
C LYS A 651 7.82 55.15 46.12
N LEU A 652 7.32 54.11 46.81
CA LEU A 652 7.62 53.84 48.22
C LEU A 652 8.83 52.91 48.44
N GLY A 653 9.49 52.42 47.38
CA GLY A 653 10.58 51.44 47.49
C GLY A 653 10.15 50.04 47.98
N LEU A 654 8.85 49.77 48.06
CA LEU A 654 8.26 48.52 48.57
C LEU A 654 7.96 47.48 47.48
N TYR A 655 8.33 47.77 46.23
CA TYR A 655 8.09 46.86 45.09
C TYR A 655 8.71 45.47 45.29
N GLN A 656 9.98 45.39 45.71
CA GLN A 656 10.64 44.09 45.86
C GLN A 656 10.06 43.20 46.96
N PRO A 657 9.78 43.71 48.18
CA PRO A 657 9.06 42.95 49.20
C PRO A 657 7.70 42.44 48.69
N ALA A 658 6.92 43.30 48.02
CA ALA A 658 5.61 42.95 47.49
C ALA A 658 5.69 41.92 46.35
N TYR A 659 6.67 42.03 45.46
CA TYR A 659 6.89 41.10 44.36
C TYR A 659 7.31 39.71 44.86
N ARG A 660 8.20 39.65 45.87
CA ARG A 660 8.54 38.38 46.54
C ARG A 660 7.32 37.72 47.17
N LEU A 661 6.46 38.50 47.83
CA LEU A 661 5.22 38.00 48.41
C LEU A 661 4.25 37.49 47.34
N TYR A 662 4.10 38.21 46.23
CA TYR A 662 3.28 37.79 45.08
C TYR A 662 3.76 36.47 44.48
N ARG A 663 5.07 36.34 44.22
CA ARG A 663 5.66 35.14 43.61
C ARG A 663 5.58 33.91 44.53
N ARG A 664 5.73 34.08 45.85
CA ARG A 664 5.51 33.00 46.83
C ARG A 664 4.06 32.52 46.89
N MET A 665 3.10 33.37 46.53
CA MET A 665 1.67 33.10 46.69
C MET A 665 0.96 32.70 45.39
N ASN A 666 1.62 32.79 44.24
CA ASN A 666 1.12 32.34 42.94
C ASN A 666 2.16 31.43 42.22
N PRO A 667 2.29 30.14 42.61
CA PRO A 667 2.83 29.13 41.71
C PRO A 667 1.89 28.94 40.50
N LEU A 668 2.42 28.59 39.33
CA LEU A 668 1.67 28.36 38.09
C LEU A 668 0.53 27.33 38.33
N PRO A 669 -0.67 27.51 37.72
CA PRO A 669 -1.86 26.77 38.11
C PRO A 669 -1.89 25.36 37.48
N HIS A 670 -1.97 24.33 38.31
CA HIS A 670 -2.59 23.06 37.93
C HIS A 670 -4.11 23.14 38.21
N SER A 671 -4.87 22.78 37.17
CA SER A 671 -6.30 22.48 37.04
C SER A 671 -7.33 23.07 38.02
N GLN A 672 -8.37 23.67 37.44
CA GLN A 672 -9.62 24.15 38.07
C GLN A 672 -10.43 23.08 38.83
N TYR A 673 -10.02 21.81 38.87
CA TYR A 673 -10.76 20.73 39.55
C TYR A 673 -10.66 20.74 41.08
N GLN A 674 -9.63 21.37 41.67
CA GLN A 674 -9.43 21.32 43.13
C GLN A 674 -10.39 22.23 43.94
N ALA A 675 -11.00 23.25 43.33
CA ALA A 675 -11.85 24.18 44.07
C ALA A 675 -13.23 23.60 44.38
N ASP A 676 -13.82 22.83 43.46
CA ASP A 676 -15.12 22.19 43.66
C ASP A 676 -15.00 20.95 44.57
N ALA A 677 -13.88 20.22 44.47
CA ALA A 677 -13.55 19.13 45.39
C ALA A 677 -13.47 19.60 46.86
N GLN A 678 -13.00 20.82 47.12
CA GLN A 678 -12.85 21.34 48.48
C GLN A 678 -14.19 21.77 49.13
N ILE A 679 -15.19 22.16 48.33
CA ILE A 679 -16.53 22.53 48.81
C ILE A 679 -17.37 21.26 49.07
N LEU A 680 -17.25 20.26 48.20
CA LEU A 680 -17.82 18.92 48.44
C LEU A 680 -17.18 18.27 49.67
N SER A 681 -15.86 18.33 49.84
CA SER A 681 -15.19 17.70 50.99
C SER A 681 -15.60 18.32 52.34
N GLN A 682 -15.84 19.64 52.42
CA GLN A 682 -16.34 20.25 53.67
C GLN A 682 -17.78 19.84 53.99
N THR A 683 -18.59 19.62 52.96
CA THR A 683 -19.97 19.18 53.13
C THR A 683 -20.02 17.71 53.55
N GLU A 684 -19.23 16.85 52.89
CA GLU A 684 -19.04 15.45 53.26
C GLU A 684 -18.52 15.31 54.68
N LEU A 685 -17.53 16.12 55.09
CA LEU A 685 -17.04 16.15 56.47
C LEU A 685 -18.15 16.48 57.48
N GLN A 686 -19.02 17.45 57.20
CA GLN A 686 -20.13 17.80 58.10
C GLN A 686 -21.25 16.76 58.14
N VAL A 687 -21.42 15.98 57.06
CA VAL A 687 -22.39 14.87 57.00
C VAL A 687 -21.83 13.64 57.73
N MET A 688 -20.55 13.34 57.56
CA MET A 688 -19.86 12.21 58.20
C MET A 688 -19.56 12.46 59.68
N HIS A 689 -19.36 13.73 60.07
CA HIS A 689 -19.07 14.16 61.44
C HIS A 689 -20.10 15.19 61.91
N PRO A 690 -21.31 14.75 62.31
CA PRO A 690 -22.36 15.63 62.81
C PRO A 690 -21.93 16.50 64.00
N GLU A 691 -20.90 16.10 64.76
CA GLU A 691 -20.26 16.86 65.83
C GLU A 691 -19.64 18.19 65.38
N LEU A 692 -19.46 18.39 64.07
CA LEU A 692 -19.04 19.66 63.47
C LEU A 692 -20.18 20.69 63.36
N LEU A 693 -21.43 20.26 63.56
CA LEU A 693 -22.61 21.12 63.57
C LEU A 693 -22.75 21.81 64.94
N PRO A 694 -23.23 23.07 65.01
CA PRO A 694 -23.61 23.68 66.28
C PRO A 694 -24.60 22.79 67.06
N PRO A 695 -24.55 22.75 68.41
CA PRO A 695 -25.39 21.86 69.23
C PRO A 695 -26.89 21.94 68.90
N GLU A 696 -27.41 23.14 68.64
CA GLU A 696 -28.81 23.40 68.30
C GLU A 696 -29.18 22.82 66.93
N VAL A 697 -28.25 22.84 65.97
CA VAL A 697 -28.43 22.25 64.63
C VAL A 697 -28.36 20.74 64.71
N TYR A 698 -27.47 20.20 65.56
CA TYR A 698 -27.35 18.77 65.79
C TYR A 698 -28.61 18.20 66.47
N GLU A 699 -29.22 18.91 67.43
CA GLU A 699 -30.51 18.50 68.00
C GLU A 699 -31.63 18.45 66.94
N ILE A 700 -31.70 19.45 66.06
CA ILE A 700 -32.69 19.47 64.97
C ILE A 700 -32.43 18.31 64.02
N TYR A 701 -31.17 18.05 63.66
CA TYR A 701 -30.76 16.91 62.85
C TYR A 701 -31.22 15.58 63.48
N LEU A 702 -30.95 15.36 64.77
CA LEU A 702 -31.37 14.17 65.50
C LEU A 702 -32.90 14.00 65.56
N LYS A 703 -33.65 15.11 65.72
CA LYS A 703 -35.13 15.09 65.70
C LYS A 703 -35.67 14.72 64.30
N LEU A 704 -35.00 15.13 63.23
CA LEU A 704 -35.39 14.81 61.86
C LEU A 704 -35.00 13.38 61.44
N THR A 705 -33.89 12.84 61.96
CA THR A 705 -33.44 11.48 61.63
C THR A 705 -34.14 10.39 62.43
N LYS A 706 -34.73 10.69 63.60
CA LYS A 706 -35.53 9.72 64.38
C LYS A 706 -36.95 9.46 63.84
N ASN A 707 -37.41 10.23 62.86
CA ASN A 707 -38.71 10.08 62.19
C ASN A 707 -38.61 9.43 60.79
N LYS A 708 -37.46 8.83 60.48
CA LYS A 708 -37.26 7.90 59.36
C LYS A 708 -36.90 6.55 59.94
#